data_AF-A0A9E1KNJ8-F1
#
_entry.id   AF-A0A9E1KNJ8-F1
#
_cell.length_a   1.000
_cell.length_b   1.000
_cell.length_c   1.000
_cell.angle_alpha   90.00
_cell.angle_beta   90.00
_cell.angle_gamma   90.00
#
_symmetry.space_group_name_H-M   'P 1'
#
loop_
_entity.id
_entity.type
_entity.pdbx_description
1 polymer ?
#
loop_
_entity_poly.entity_id
_entity_poly.type
_entity_poly.pdbx_seq_one_letter_code
_entity_poly.pdbx_strand_id
1 'polypeptide(L)'
;MAGRTDIVSLKWVIGLMNKQAEIAEAALVDYSKEPGRKRALLQCMWAIHQITSTLRALGIKKGELLSVEMERSLNALYKEKVVGERRKLTMGGLMQALKVLPAYLAHTQTVRQDTGRGLEPYVNDLRRWVGERPRPQAFFFHMDIAENVGITADAKPASDDEIKSRANVMLALYLEMAKSALRKRNVGDSMKTVARIARKMQLLFSGTETERFWLVLVGICEGIAGGLIIPDECIAQVFKAGAFTIKYARENGAQIDPSADYNSHLQHMLYYIASSRARPVHIANIRDVFGINENTVESSSAGLVHIDALITALSGALEQLNGVVDYITSNDLTVAAIAGGELDGTAALDGIEGAQDRLSAAGQEAHAESLQAVHSKLRNLYNGTYSSDTNQREQVINGIVRGIVDVKLDLEYKLEHGVCSSFYSKEFELRESVVSATFTQMGLVEDHLHVILRRKALANALEKRPQNAQSLMNLTLALHRYLNKSDQGHKELRAAVNEADNGEVDIDWFYDLAKKFCGQLQDISEAEAIGLSTQLLSEISGALTFAGMEREGLVIEQCRRWLIAAGEAQSVQEDEAFRCFADAFAQIELHLQRSVLDPLDDTSHMLAFAEQRAGELDNWIQEYASGVEVIALMEPEIPRESQNDEIYAEYHAVFIEESEELVADLTHLFGIWTLDPEPNHYLRDMRRHFHTFKGNGRAVGANTLGELGWAAQDLLDHILNGDLKPGDEIQALIAEVITTLPALVASCKGSPEFDVSNTRALTERCFRMTRMDSSDLADSLPKSEGAVNPTVGIASQLPVVETVGH
;
A
#
# COMPACT_ATOMS: atom_id res chain seq x y z
N MET A 1 -40.10 3.96 -14.98
CA MET A 1 -40.34 4.26 -13.56
C MET A 1 -39.26 3.71 -12.62
N ALA A 2 -38.34 2.86 -13.07
CA ALA A 2 -37.17 2.46 -12.27
C ALA A 2 -36.07 3.53 -12.45
N GLY A 3 -35.77 4.33 -11.42
CA GLY A 3 -34.68 5.30 -11.49
C GLY A 3 -34.88 6.59 -10.69
N ARG A 4 -36.11 6.92 -10.26
CA ARG A 4 -36.37 8.05 -9.37
C ARG A 4 -36.48 7.57 -7.93
N THR A 5 -35.71 8.19 -7.03
CA THR A 5 -35.80 7.95 -5.59
C THR A 5 -37.22 8.23 -5.11
N ASP A 6 -37.87 7.24 -4.50
CA ASP A 6 -39.24 7.36 -3.97
C ASP A 6 -39.24 7.90 -2.54
N ILE A 7 -39.04 9.21 -2.47
CA ILE A 7 -38.95 9.96 -1.22
C ILE A 7 -40.33 10.15 -0.57
N VAL A 8 -41.41 10.04 -1.36
CA VAL A 8 -42.78 10.11 -0.84
C VAL A 8 -43.06 8.89 0.03
N SER A 9 -42.66 7.71 -0.43
CA SER A 9 -42.77 6.47 0.32
C SER A 9 -41.86 6.42 1.54
N LEU A 10 -40.69 7.09 1.52
CA LEU A 10 -39.78 7.17 2.66
C LEU A 10 -40.47 7.63 3.95
N LYS A 11 -41.39 8.61 3.87
CA LYS A 11 -42.14 9.11 5.04
C LYS A 11 -42.89 8.01 5.80
N TRP A 12 -43.34 6.97 5.10
CA TRP A 12 -44.14 5.89 5.67
C TRP A 12 -43.29 4.75 6.23
N VAL A 13 -42.07 4.56 5.71
CA VAL A 13 -41.19 3.46 6.10
C VAL A 13 -40.02 3.89 6.99
N ILE A 14 -39.75 5.19 7.13
CA ILE A 14 -38.65 5.70 7.98
C ILE A 14 -38.78 5.25 9.44
N GLY A 15 -40.00 5.26 10.00
CA GLY A 15 -40.23 4.78 11.37
C GLY A 15 -39.96 3.27 11.53
N LEU A 16 -40.23 2.48 10.48
CA LEU A 16 -39.90 1.06 10.46
C LEU A 16 -38.38 0.86 10.38
N MET A 17 -37.68 1.58 9.51
CA MET A 17 -36.22 1.49 9.39
C MET A 17 -35.51 1.92 10.67
N ASN A 18 -35.96 3.00 11.32
CA ASN A 18 -35.41 3.43 12.60
C ASN A 18 -35.59 2.36 13.68
N LYS A 19 -36.77 1.71 13.73
CA LYS A 19 -37.01 0.59 14.64
C LYS A 19 -36.10 -0.61 14.34
N GLN A 20 -35.83 -0.89 13.07
CA GLN A 20 -34.87 -1.93 12.70
C GLN A 20 -33.43 -1.56 13.09
N ALA A 21 -33.05 -0.29 13.01
CA ALA A 21 -31.75 0.19 13.47
C ALA A 21 -31.60 0.03 14.99
N GLU A 22 -32.63 0.37 15.77
CA GLU A 22 -32.66 0.13 17.23
C GLU A 22 -32.53 -1.36 17.59
N ILE A 23 -33.22 -2.25 16.85
CA ILE A 23 -33.11 -3.70 17.04
C ILE A 23 -31.69 -4.19 16.70
N ALA A 24 -31.10 -3.68 15.62
CA ALA A 24 -29.74 -4.02 15.23
C ALA A 24 -28.72 -3.53 16.26
N GLU A 25 -28.90 -2.33 16.81
CA GLU A 25 -28.07 -1.75 17.87
C GLU A 25 -28.12 -2.62 19.13
N ALA A 26 -29.31 -2.94 19.63
CA ALA A 26 -29.47 -3.80 20.80
C ALA A 26 -28.81 -5.18 20.59
N ALA A 27 -29.00 -5.77 19.42
CA ALA A 27 -28.39 -7.06 19.08
C ALA A 27 -26.86 -6.99 18.98
N LEU A 28 -26.30 -5.87 18.51
CA LEU A 28 -24.85 -5.66 18.44
C LEU A 28 -24.24 -5.46 19.83
N VAL A 29 -24.93 -4.75 20.73
CA VAL A 29 -24.54 -4.62 22.15
C VAL A 29 -24.58 -5.96 22.87
N ASP A 30 -25.60 -6.78 22.61
CA ASP A 30 -25.67 -8.12 23.21
C ASP A 30 -24.54 -9.03 22.69
N TYR A 31 -24.20 -8.92 21.40
CA TYR A 31 -23.04 -9.62 20.84
C TYR A 31 -21.71 -9.13 21.44
N SER A 32 -21.58 -7.84 21.77
CA SER A 32 -20.34 -7.30 22.34
C SER A 32 -20.04 -7.82 23.74
N LYS A 33 -21.08 -8.06 24.54
CA LYS A 33 -20.96 -8.66 25.88
C LYS A 33 -20.53 -10.13 25.82
N GLU A 34 -21.06 -10.88 24.87
CA GLU A 34 -20.78 -12.32 24.70
C GLU A 34 -20.47 -12.67 23.24
N PRO A 35 -19.22 -12.47 22.76
CA PRO A 35 -18.85 -12.69 21.35
C PRO A 35 -19.00 -14.12 20.84
N GLY A 36 -19.16 -15.11 21.74
CA GLY A 36 -19.47 -16.50 21.39
C GLY A 36 -20.92 -16.72 20.95
N ARG A 37 -21.82 -15.77 21.22
CA ARG A 37 -23.26 -15.90 20.96
C ARG A 37 -23.64 -15.43 19.55
N LYS A 38 -23.31 -16.25 18.53
CA LYS A 38 -23.57 -15.94 17.10
C LYS A 38 -25.03 -15.61 16.76
N ARG A 39 -26.00 -16.01 17.60
CA ARG A 39 -27.43 -15.68 17.43
C ARG A 39 -27.71 -14.17 17.47
N ALA A 40 -27.04 -13.42 18.35
CA ALA A 40 -27.20 -11.97 18.45
C ALA A 40 -26.69 -11.28 17.17
N LEU A 41 -25.54 -11.72 16.67
CA LEU A 41 -24.98 -11.24 15.42
C LEU A 41 -25.89 -11.52 14.21
N LEU A 42 -26.48 -12.72 14.11
CA LEU A 42 -27.46 -13.04 13.06
C LEU A 42 -28.71 -12.17 13.12
N GLN A 43 -29.18 -11.83 14.33
CA GLN A 43 -30.31 -10.91 14.50
C GLN A 43 -29.96 -9.50 14.03
N CYS A 44 -28.76 -9.02 14.36
CA CYS A 44 -28.24 -7.74 13.87
C CYS A 44 -28.17 -7.72 12.33
N MET A 45 -27.58 -8.77 11.73
CA MET A 45 -27.51 -8.95 10.26
C MET A 45 -28.88 -8.91 9.61
N TRP A 46 -29.86 -9.64 10.16
CA TRP A 46 -31.21 -9.68 9.59
C TRP A 46 -31.88 -8.30 9.64
N ALA A 47 -31.76 -7.57 10.74
CA ALA A 47 -32.33 -6.24 10.89
C ALA A 47 -31.73 -5.25 9.88
N ILE A 48 -30.41 -5.25 9.71
CA ILE A 48 -29.73 -4.41 8.71
C ILE A 48 -30.13 -4.83 7.28
N HIS A 49 -30.29 -6.12 7.02
CA HIS A 49 -30.74 -6.61 5.71
C HIS A 49 -32.14 -6.12 5.32
N GLN A 50 -33.05 -5.98 6.29
CA GLN A 50 -34.35 -5.36 6.06
C GLN A 50 -34.22 -3.87 5.70
N ILE A 51 -33.29 -3.16 6.34
CA ILE A 51 -33.00 -1.76 6.02
C ILE A 51 -32.45 -1.65 4.60
N THR A 52 -31.42 -2.43 4.25
CA THR A 52 -30.83 -2.47 2.89
C THR A 52 -31.89 -2.74 1.82
N SER A 53 -32.75 -3.74 2.05
CA SER A 53 -33.82 -4.10 1.11
C SER A 53 -34.82 -2.96 0.92
N THR A 54 -35.13 -2.22 2.00
CA THR A 54 -36.03 -1.07 1.95
C THR A 54 -35.40 0.10 1.20
N LEU A 55 -34.13 0.42 1.47
CA LEU A 55 -33.38 1.48 0.77
C LEU A 55 -33.29 1.22 -0.73
N ARG A 56 -32.98 -0.02 -1.11
CA ARG A 56 -32.95 -0.47 -2.50
C ARG A 56 -34.31 -0.32 -3.19
N ALA A 57 -35.39 -0.73 -2.51
CA ALA A 57 -36.74 -0.60 -3.04
C ALA A 57 -37.17 0.88 -3.25
N LEU A 58 -36.70 1.78 -2.39
CA LEU A 58 -36.94 3.23 -2.52
C LEU A 58 -35.99 3.92 -3.51
N GLY A 59 -34.95 3.24 -4.01
CA GLY A 59 -33.92 3.85 -4.85
C GLY A 59 -33.06 4.89 -4.13
N ILE A 60 -32.87 4.76 -2.80
CA ILE A 60 -31.97 5.57 -1.98
C ILE A 60 -30.58 4.93 -2.04
N LYS A 61 -29.87 5.18 -3.14
CA LYS A 61 -28.62 4.48 -3.50
C LYS A 61 -27.46 4.83 -2.58
N LYS A 62 -27.33 6.09 -2.17
CA LYS A 62 -26.21 6.52 -1.33
C LYS A 62 -26.38 6.03 0.11
N GLY A 63 -27.61 6.07 0.62
CA GLY A 63 -27.94 5.41 1.89
C GLY A 63 -27.69 3.90 1.87
N GLU A 64 -28.02 3.23 0.75
CA GLU A 64 -27.76 1.79 0.56
C GLU A 64 -26.26 1.44 0.64
N LEU A 65 -25.35 2.32 0.21
CA LEU A 65 -23.90 2.07 0.32
C LEU A 65 -23.50 1.80 1.78
N LEU A 66 -24.04 2.56 2.74
CA LEU A 66 -23.75 2.35 4.15
C LEU A 66 -24.27 1.00 4.64
N SER A 67 -25.54 0.69 4.36
CA SER A 67 -26.14 -0.55 4.87
C SER A 67 -25.52 -1.81 4.25
N VAL A 68 -25.06 -1.74 2.99
CA VAL A 68 -24.34 -2.85 2.32
C VAL A 68 -22.97 -3.09 2.96
N GLU A 69 -22.21 -2.03 3.29
CA GLU A 69 -20.94 -2.23 3.99
C GLU A 69 -21.17 -2.70 5.44
N MET A 70 -22.25 -2.29 6.10
CA MET A 70 -22.63 -2.86 7.40
C MET A 70 -22.90 -4.37 7.33
N GLU A 71 -23.63 -4.84 6.31
CA GLU A 71 -23.83 -6.29 6.07
C GLU A 71 -22.51 -7.02 5.84
N ARG A 72 -21.58 -6.41 5.09
CA ARG A 72 -20.26 -6.97 4.81
C ARG A 72 -19.43 -7.09 6.09
N SER A 73 -19.39 -6.04 6.90
CA SER A 73 -18.68 -6.03 8.18
C SER A 73 -19.24 -7.06 9.17
N LEU A 74 -20.56 -7.21 9.23
CA LEU A 74 -21.18 -8.25 10.06
C LEU A 74 -20.88 -9.67 9.56
N ASN A 75 -20.84 -9.87 8.24
CA ASN A 75 -20.44 -11.15 7.66
C ASN A 75 -18.96 -11.47 7.96
N ALA A 76 -18.09 -10.46 7.95
CA ALA A 76 -16.68 -10.62 8.34
C ALA A 76 -16.54 -11.00 9.83
N LEU A 77 -17.32 -10.36 10.71
CA LEU A 77 -17.41 -10.73 12.13
C LEU A 77 -17.92 -12.17 12.32
N TYR A 78 -18.97 -12.55 11.57
CA TYR A 78 -19.58 -13.89 11.67
C TYR A 78 -18.63 -15.00 11.25
N LYS A 79 -17.84 -14.75 10.19
CA LYS A 79 -16.82 -15.66 9.65
C LYS A 79 -15.49 -15.58 10.39
N GLU A 80 -15.39 -14.78 11.46
CA GLU A 80 -14.18 -14.60 12.26
C GLU A 80 -12.96 -14.12 11.44
N LYS A 81 -13.23 -13.39 10.33
CA LYS A 81 -12.18 -12.78 9.49
C LYS A 81 -11.56 -11.53 10.12
N VAL A 82 -12.23 -10.93 11.09
CA VAL A 82 -11.75 -9.77 11.85
C VAL A 82 -11.61 -10.15 13.32
N VAL A 83 -10.37 -10.08 13.83
CA VAL A 83 -9.97 -10.49 15.18
C VAL A 83 -9.29 -9.33 15.92
N GLY A 84 -9.04 -9.51 17.23
CA GLY A 84 -8.30 -8.54 18.04
C GLY A 84 -8.89 -7.12 17.99
N GLU A 85 -8.04 -6.14 17.69
CA GLU A 85 -8.41 -4.73 17.62
C GLU A 85 -9.35 -4.42 16.44
N ARG A 86 -9.16 -5.06 15.28
CA ARG A 86 -10.05 -4.92 14.11
C ARG A 86 -11.49 -5.28 14.44
N ARG A 87 -11.71 -6.31 15.26
CA ARG A 87 -13.05 -6.66 15.73
C ARG A 87 -13.68 -5.50 16.51
N LYS A 88 -12.94 -4.87 17.43
CA LYS A 88 -13.43 -3.73 18.22
C LYS A 88 -13.75 -2.53 17.34
N LEU A 89 -12.85 -2.19 16.42
CA LEU A 89 -13.04 -1.09 15.46
C LEU A 89 -14.24 -1.34 14.55
N THR A 90 -14.38 -2.56 14.00
CA THR A 90 -15.52 -2.95 13.17
C THR A 90 -16.84 -2.83 13.93
N MET A 91 -16.87 -3.26 15.19
CA MET A 91 -18.06 -3.16 16.04
C MET A 91 -18.40 -1.71 16.41
N GLY A 92 -17.40 -0.90 16.74
CA GLY A 92 -17.57 0.54 16.98
C GLY A 92 -18.07 1.26 15.73
N GLY A 93 -17.52 0.92 14.57
CA GLY A 93 -17.95 1.37 13.25
C GLY A 93 -19.40 1.05 12.93
N LEU A 94 -19.80 -0.21 13.14
CA LEU A 94 -21.18 -0.66 12.96
C LEU A 94 -22.14 0.12 13.88
N MET A 95 -21.73 0.37 15.13
CA MET A 95 -22.50 1.18 16.06
C MET A 95 -22.68 2.62 15.56
N GLN A 96 -21.62 3.23 15.04
CA GLN A 96 -21.70 4.58 14.47
C GLN A 96 -22.58 4.63 13.23
N ALA A 97 -22.44 3.66 12.34
CA ALA A 97 -23.29 3.54 11.15
C ALA A 97 -24.78 3.41 11.52
N LEU A 98 -25.11 2.64 12.56
CA LEU A 98 -26.47 2.52 13.09
C LEU A 98 -27.03 3.83 13.64
N LYS A 99 -26.18 4.70 14.21
CA LYS A 99 -26.57 6.03 14.73
C LYS A 99 -26.71 7.08 13.64
N VAL A 100 -25.85 7.04 12.62
CA VAL A 100 -25.85 8.00 11.50
C VAL A 100 -26.99 7.75 10.55
N LEU A 101 -27.36 6.49 10.33
CA LEU A 101 -28.37 6.12 9.34
C LEU A 101 -29.75 6.79 9.60
N PRO A 102 -30.32 6.79 10.83
CA PRO A 102 -31.53 7.54 11.13
C PRO A 102 -31.42 9.05 10.86
N ALA A 103 -30.28 9.67 11.23
CA ALA A 103 -30.03 11.08 10.98
C ALA A 103 -29.97 11.40 9.48
N TYR A 104 -29.32 10.53 8.70
CA TYR A 104 -29.28 10.62 7.26
C TYR A 104 -30.67 10.50 6.63
N LEU A 105 -31.49 9.56 7.10
CA LEU A 105 -32.86 9.37 6.60
C LEU A 105 -33.76 10.57 6.91
N ALA A 106 -33.62 11.16 8.10
CA ALA A 106 -34.36 12.37 8.47
C ALA A 106 -33.96 13.57 7.59
N HIS A 107 -32.67 13.71 7.29
CA HIS A 107 -32.18 14.73 6.36
C HIS A 107 -32.70 14.51 4.93
N THR A 108 -32.59 13.27 4.43
CA THR A 108 -33.09 12.85 3.12
C THR A 108 -34.59 13.14 2.97
N GLN A 109 -35.37 12.90 4.04
CA GLN A 109 -36.80 13.22 4.08
C GLN A 109 -37.06 14.74 4.03
N THR A 110 -36.25 15.52 4.73
CA THR A 110 -36.41 16.98 4.84
C THR A 110 -36.05 17.68 3.53
N VAL A 111 -34.86 17.38 2.99
CA VAL A 111 -34.35 17.95 1.72
C VAL A 111 -35.07 17.35 0.51
N ARG A 112 -35.72 16.19 0.71
CA ARG A 112 -36.35 15.40 -0.35
C ARG A 112 -35.39 15.03 -1.47
N GLN A 113 -34.15 14.68 -1.13
CA GLN A 113 -33.15 14.16 -2.06
C GLN A 113 -32.16 13.22 -1.34
N ASP A 114 -31.66 12.20 -2.05
CA ASP A 114 -30.60 11.28 -1.58
C ASP A 114 -29.22 11.92 -1.81
N THR A 115 -28.82 12.82 -0.90
CA THR A 115 -27.62 13.64 -1.08
C THR A 115 -26.33 12.91 -0.79
N GLY A 116 -26.33 11.86 0.03
CA GLY A 116 -25.13 11.17 0.52
C GLY A 116 -24.33 11.94 1.56
N ARG A 117 -24.87 13.08 2.00
CA ARG A 117 -24.21 14.01 2.91
C ARG A 117 -23.80 13.33 4.21
N GLY A 118 -22.52 13.42 4.55
CA GLY A 118 -21.94 12.89 5.78
C GLY A 118 -21.79 11.36 5.83
N LEU A 119 -22.09 10.62 4.77
CA LEU A 119 -21.98 9.14 4.80
C LEU A 119 -20.57 8.62 4.54
N GLU A 120 -19.76 9.36 3.77
CA GLU A 120 -18.45 8.91 3.28
C GLU A 120 -17.54 8.33 4.37
N PRO A 121 -17.31 8.99 5.52
CA PRO A 121 -16.40 8.47 6.54
C PRO A 121 -16.86 7.10 7.05
N TYR A 122 -18.14 6.94 7.36
CA TYR A 122 -18.70 5.70 7.91
C TYR A 122 -18.65 4.54 6.93
N VAL A 123 -18.92 4.80 5.65
CA VAL A 123 -18.80 3.77 4.61
C VAL A 123 -17.34 3.35 4.45
N ASN A 124 -16.43 4.32 4.37
CA ASN A 124 -15.02 4.06 4.14
C ASN A 124 -14.34 3.42 5.35
N ASP A 125 -14.75 3.76 6.56
CA ASP A 125 -14.21 3.11 7.75
C ASP A 125 -14.65 1.65 7.86
N LEU A 126 -15.94 1.35 7.62
CA LEU A 126 -16.43 -0.04 7.56
C LEU A 126 -15.67 -0.89 6.53
N ARG A 127 -15.30 -0.29 5.40
CA ARG A 127 -14.47 -0.93 4.39
C ARG A 127 -13.05 -1.15 4.90
N ARG A 128 -12.40 -0.12 5.45
CA ARG A 128 -11.04 -0.19 6.00
C ARG A 128 -10.91 -1.32 7.03
N TRP A 129 -11.82 -1.43 7.99
CA TRP A 129 -11.72 -2.42 9.06
C TRP A 129 -11.93 -3.87 8.60
N VAL A 130 -12.52 -4.07 7.41
CA VAL A 130 -12.73 -5.39 6.79
C VAL A 130 -11.67 -5.69 5.71
N GLY A 131 -10.68 -4.81 5.53
CA GLY A 131 -9.61 -4.97 4.53
C GLY A 131 -10.01 -4.58 3.11
N GLU A 132 -11.07 -3.79 2.96
CA GLU A 132 -11.57 -3.32 1.66
C GLU A 132 -11.08 -1.89 1.36
N ARG A 133 -10.76 -1.62 0.09
CA ARG A 133 -10.29 -0.28 -0.33
C ARG A 133 -11.38 0.78 -0.13
N PRO A 134 -11.08 1.99 0.37
CA PRO A 134 -12.04 3.08 0.47
C PRO A 134 -12.69 3.43 -0.87
N ARG A 135 -13.96 3.85 -0.85
CA ARG A 135 -14.65 4.37 -2.03
C ARG A 135 -14.24 5.82 -2.28
N PRO A 136 -14.08 6.22 -3.55
CA PRO A 136 -13.92 7.61 -3.93
C PRO A 136 -15.06 8.51 -3.40
N GLN A 137 -14.70 9.72 -2.97
CA GLN A 137 -15.67 10.71 -2.47
C GLN A 137 -16.75 11.07 -3.49
N ALA A 138 -16.44 10.93 -4.78
CA ALA A 138 -17.37 11.13 -5.89
C ALA A 138 -18.70 10.36 -5.73
N PHE A 139 -18.69 9.17 -5.11
CA PHE A 139 -19.91 8.38 -4.86
C PHE A 139 -20.89 9.02 -3.87
N PHE A 140 -20.39 9.92 -3.02
CA PHE A 140 -21.17 10.61 -1.99
C PHE A 140 -21.53 12.04 -2.39
N PHE A 141 -20.90 12.58 -3.44
CA PHE A 141 -21.09 13.94 -3.90
C PHE A 141 -22.49 14.20 -4.46
N HIS A 142 -23.07 15.34 -4.10
CA HIS A 142 -24.34 15.81 -4.65
C HIS A 142 -24.33 17.32 -4.84
N MET A 143 -24.79 17.76 -6.00
CA MET A 143 -25.20 19.14 -6.23
C MET A 143 -26.53 19.21 -6.96
N ASP A 144 -27.28 20.28 -6.72
CA ASP A 144 -28.51 20.54 -7.47
C ASP A 144 -28.16 20.94 -8.91
N ILE A 145 -28.70 20.18 -9.88
CA ILE A 145 -28.52 20.42 -11.31
C ILE A 145 -29.89 20.74 -11.91
N ALA A 146 -30.04 21.94 -12.48
CA ALA A 146 -31.30 22.32 -13.12
C ALA A 146 -31.57 21.52 -14.41
N GLU A 147 -32.85 21.30 -14.72
CA GLU A 147 -33.32 20.39 -15.78
C GLU A 147 -32.86 20.73 -17.20
N ASN A 148 -32.35 21.93 -17.49
CA ASN A 148 -31.89 22.35 -18.84
C ASN A 148 -30.39 22.75 -18.91
N VAL A 149 -29.65 22.68 -17.80
CA VAL A 149 -28.23 23.04 -17.75
C VAL A 149 -27.35 22.06 -18.54
N GLY A 150 -26.46 22.58 -19.39
CA GLY A 150 -25.56 21.76 -20.21
C GLY A 150 -26.25 21.06 -21.38
N ILE A 151 -27.48 21.44 -21.73
CA ILE A 151 -28.18 21.03 -22.95
C ILE A 151 -28.29 22.24 -23.88
N THR A 152 -27.99 22.05 -25.15
CA THR A 152 -28.15 23.09 -26.16
C THR A 152 -29.62 23.32 -26.44
N ALA A 153 -30.11 24.54 -26.18
CA ALA A 153 -31.51 24.92 -26.42
C ALA A 153 -31.87 24.85 -27.91
N ASP A 154 -33.09 24.40 -28.20
CA ASP A 154 -33.67 24.27 -29.56
C ASP A 154 -32.89 23.37 -30.53
N ALA A 155 -31.88 22.65 -30.06
CA ALA A 155 -31.14 21.67 -30.84
C ALA A 155 -31.90 20.34 -30.92
N LYS A 156 -31.63 19.58 -31.99
CA LYS A 156 -32.14 18.22 -32.19
C LYS A 156 -30.97 17.26 -32.36
N PRO A 157 -31.10 16.01 -31.89
CA PRO A 157 -30.08 15.01 -32.12
C PRO A 157 -29.93 14.74 -33.63
N ALA A 158 -28.77 14.22 -34.01
CA ALA A 158 -28.52 13.77 -35.38
C ALA A 158 -29.49 12.64 -35.78
N SER A 159 -29.55 12.32 -37.07
CA SER A 159 -30.42 11.24 -37.54
C SER A 159 -29.96 9.89 -36.98
N ASP A 160 -30.91 8.98 -36.76
CA ASP A 160 -30.61 7.64 -36.22
C ASP A 160 -29.54 6.91 -37.05
N ASP A 161 -29.59 7.02 -38.38
CA ASP A 161 -28.62 6.39 -39.28
C ASP A 161 -27.21 6.97 -39.10
N GLU A 162 -27.10 8.29 -38.92
CA GLU A 162 -25.81 8.93 -38.65
C GLU A 162 -25.27 8.48 -37.28
N ILE A 163 -26.09 8.50 -36.23
CA ILE A 163 -25.70 8.08 -34.89
C ILE A 163 -25.20 6.65 -34.90
N LYS A 164 -25.95 5.72 -35.50
CA LYS A 164 -25.59 4.30 -35.59
C LYS A 164 -24.27 4.10 -36.33
N SER A 165 -24.12 4.74 -37.49
CA SER A 165 -22.90 4.68 -38.32
C SER A 165 -21.67 5.19 -37.55
N ARG A 166 -21.77 6.36 -36.92
CA ARG A 166 -20.68 6.98 -36.18
C ARG A 166 -20.33 6.18 -34.93
N ALA A 167 -21.33 5.74 -34.15
CA ALA A 167 -21.13 4.97 -32.94
C ALA A 167 -20.44 3.62 -33.22
N ASN A 168 -20.78 2.96 -34.33
CA ASN A 168 -20.14 1.71 -34.74
C ASN A 168 -18.62 1.86 -34.93
N VAL A 169 -18.17 2.97 -35.50
CA VAL A 169 -16.75 3.24 -35.74
C VAL A 169 -16.03 3.68 -34.46
N MET A 170 -16.71 4.41 -33.58
CA MET A 170 -16.07 5.02 -32.39
C MET A 170 -15.91 4.05 -31.21
N LEU A 171 -16.76 3.02 -31.07
CA LEU A 171 -16.80 2.17 -29.87
C LEU A 171 -15.47 1.45 -29.57
N ALA A 172 -14.87 0.82 -30.57
CA ALA A 172 -13.63 0.05 -30.38
C ALA A 172 -12.48 0.98 -29.95
N LEU A 173 -12.31 2.10 -30.65
CA LEU A 173 -11.28 3.09 -30.35
C LEU A 173 -11.48 3.74 -28.97
N TYR A 174 -12.73 4.00 -28.57
CA TYR A 174 -13.06 4.51 -27.25
C TYR A 174 -12.60 3.54 -26.15
N LEU A 175 -12.94 2.25 -26.28
CA LEU A 175 -12.58 1.22 -25.30
C LEU A 175 -11.07 1.04 -25.16
N GLU A 176 -10.36 1.00 -26.30
CA GLU A 176 -8.91 0.86 -26.33
C GLU A 176 -8.21 2.03 -25.62
N MET A 177 -8.60 3.26 -25.95
CA MET A 177 -7.97 4.46 -25.39
C MET A 177 -8.34 4.67 -23.92
N ALA A 178 -9.60 4.43 -23.53
CA ALA A 178 -10.00 4.47 -22.13
C ALA A 178 -9.22 3.43 -21.29
N LYS A 179 -9.06 2.20 -21.79
CA LYS A 179 -8.26 1.16 -21.14
C LYS A 179 -6.78 1.54 -21.01
N SER A 180 -6.19 2.13 -22.06
CA SER A 180 -4.80 2.61 -22.03
C SER A 180 -4.59 3.66 -20.94
N ALA A 181 -5.49 4.64 -20.83
CA ALA A 181 -5.42 5.69 -19.81
C ALA A 181 -5.59 5.13 -18.38
N LEU A 182 -6.54 4.20 -18.16
CA LEU A 182 -6.71 3.53 -16.86
C LEU A 182 -5.48 2.71 -16.47
N ARG A 183 -4.74 2.16 -17.44
CA ARG A 183 -3.45 1.47 -17.24
C ARG A 183 -2.25 2.42 -17.14
N LYS A 184 -2.48 3.74 -17.08
CA LYS A 184 -1.44 4.79 -17.04
C LYS A 184 -0.46 4.76 -18.24
N ARG A 185 -0.90 4.25 -19.40
CA ARG A 185 -0.10 4.19 -20.64
C ARG A 185 -0.58 5.25 -21.63
N ASN A 186 0.33 6.03 -22.21
CA ASN A 186 0.03 7.06 -23.22
C ASN A 186 -1.12 8.00 -22.83
N VAL A 187 -1.21 8.35 -21.53
CA VAL A 187 -2.38 9.00 -20.93
C VAL A 187 -2.82 10.24 -21.71
N GLY A 188 -1.88 11.10 -22.09
CA GLY A 188 -2.17 12.33 -22.83
C GLY A 188 -2.87 12.06 -24.18
N ASP A 189 -2.32 11.19 -25.02
CA ASP A 189 -2.86 10.94 -26.37
C ASP A 189 -4.12 10.07 -26.34
N SER A 190 -4.20 9.13 -25.39
CA SER A 190 -5.41 8.37 -25.13
C SER A 190 -6.55 9.29 -24.72
N MET A 191 -6.34 10.20 -23.77
CA MET A 191 -7.38 11.13 -23.30
C MET A 191 -7.76 12.17 -24.35
N LYS A 192 -6.83 12.66 -25.18
CA LYS A 192 -7.18 13.48 -26.36
C LYS A 192 -8.10 12.76 -27.33
N THR A 193 -7.91 11.44 -27.49
CA THR A 193 -8.74 10.63 -28.40
C THR A 193 -10.13 10.38 -27.80
N VAL A 194 -10.20 10.02 -26.52
CA VAL A 194 -11.48 9.86 -25.80
C VAL A 194 -12.25 11.19 -25.77
N ALA A 195 -11.58 12.32 -25.51
CA ALA A 195 -12.19 13.65 -25.57
C ALA A 195 -12.78 13.98 -26.95
N ARG A 196 -12.08 13.64 -28.05
CA ARG A 196 -12.59 13.81 -29.42
C ARG A 196 -13.85 12.97 -29.67
N ILE A 197 -13.89 11.74 -29.17
CA ILE A 197 -15.07 10.87 -29.28
C ILE A 197 -16.21 11.44 -28.44
N ALA A 198 -15.95 11.83 -27.19
CA ALA A 198 -16.93 12.44 -26.30
C ALA A 198 -17.52 13.72 -26.92
N ARG A 199 -16.69 14.58 -27.53
CA ARG A 199 -17.18 15.78 -28.24
C ARG A 199 -18.04 15.46 -29.44
N LYS A 200 -17.72 14.41 -30.21
CA LYS A 200 -18.58 13.95 -31.31
C LYS A 200 -19.91 13.42 -30.80
N MET A 201 -19.89 12.60 -29.75
CA MET A 201 -21.10 12.10 -29.12
C MET A 201 -21.96 13.23 -28.55
N GLN A 202 -21.36 14.25 -27.95
CA GLN A 202 -22.06 15.45 -27.50
C GLN A 202 -22.84 16.12 -28.65
N LEU A 203 -22.21 16.29 -29.82
CA LEU A 203 -22.88 16.90 -30.99
C LEU A 203 -23.99 16.02 -31.56
N LEU A 204 -23.78 14.70 -31.61
CA LEU A 204 -24.78 13.74 -32.09
C LEU A 204 -26.04 13.71 -31.20
N PHE A 205 -25.86 13.94 -29.91
CA PHE A 205 -26.91 13.97 -28.89
C PHE A 205 -27.29 15.40 -28.47
N SER A 206 -27.10 16.39 -29.34
CA SER A 206 -27.43 17.78 -29.00
C SER A 206 -28.94 17.94 -28.75
N GLY A 207 -29.31 18.66 -27.69
CA GLY A 207 -30.69 18.84 -27.27
C GLY A 207 -31.26 17.71 -26.41
N THR A 208 -30.47 16.69 -26.05
CA THR A 208 -30.90 15.57 -25.20
C THR A 208 -30.19 15.56 -23.84
N GLU A 209 -30.75 14.86 -22.84
CA GLU A 209 -30.16 14.78 -21.50
C GLU A 209 -28.73 14.20 -21.50
N THR A 210 -28.46 13.27 -22.43
CA THR A 210 -27.14 12.66 -22.62
C THR A 210 -26.07 13.64 -23.10
N GLU A 211 -26.44 14.81 -23.65
CA GLU A 211 -25.50 15.86 -24.05
C GLU A 211 -24.60 16.27 -22.89
N ARG A 212 -25.19 16.43 -21.69
CA ARG A 212 -24.49 16.85 -20.47
C ARG A 212 -23.41 15.86 -20.07
N PHE A 213 -23.72 14.56 -20.15
CA PHE A 213 -22.79 13.51 -19.82
C PHE A 213 -21.54 13.63 -20.69
N TRP A 214 -21.73 13.79 -22.01
CA TRP A 214 -20.62 13.93 -22.96
C TRP A 214 -19.87 15.25 -22.81
N LEU A 215 -20.58 16.35 -22.53
CA LEU A 215 -19.98 17.66 -22.23
C LEU A 215 -18.99 17.55 -21.06
N VAL A 216 -19.42 16.96 -19.95
CA VAL A 216 -18.57 16.85 -18.75
C VAL A 216 -17.44 15.84 -18.95
N LEU A 217 -17.69 14.75 -19.69
CA LEU A 217 -16.65 13.76 -20.00
C LEU A 217 -15.46 14.37 -20.78
N VAL A 218 -15.70 15.39 -21.61
CA VAL A 218 -14.60 16.14 -22.27
C VAL A 218 -13.70 16.82 -21.23
N GLY A 219 -14.28 17.45 -20.20
CA GLY A 219 -13.52 18.06 -19.11
C GLY A 219 -12.77 17.05 -18.24
N ILE A 220 -13.37 15.88 -17.99
CA ILE A 220 -12.68 14.77 -17.32
C ILE A 220 -11.44 14.34 -18.12
N CYS A 221 -11.57 14.18 -19.43
CA CYS A 221 -10.43 13.84 -20.28
C CYS A 221 -9.35 14.92 -20.28
N GLU A 222 -9.72 16.21 -20.29
CA GLU A 222 -8.77 17.33 -20.15
C GLU A 222 -8.03 17.26 -18.80
N GLY A 223 -8.75 17.03 -17.70
CA GLY A 223 -8.16 16.92 -16.37
C GLY A 223 -7.22 15.73 -16.23
N ILE A 224 -7.57 14.56 -16.79
CA ILE A 224 -6.70 13.38 -16.77
C ILE A 224 -5.47 13.60 -17.67
N ALA A 225 -5.65 14.17 -18.87
CA ALA A 225 -4.53 14.47 -19.77
C ALA A 225 -3.54 15.47 -19.16
N GLY A 226 -4.05 16.43 -18.39
CA GLY A 226 -3.25 17.44 -17.70
C GLY A 226 -2.70 17.00 -16.34
N GLY A 227 -2.94 15.75 -15.90
CA GLY A 227 -2.49 15.25 -14.60
C GLY A 227 -3.23 15.85 -13.38
N LEU A 228 -4.33 16.57 -13.61
CA LEU A 228 -5.15 17.19 -12.56
C LEU A 228 -6.13 16.20 -11.92
N ILE A 229 -6.50 15.16 -12.66
CA ILE A 229 -7.41 14.10 -12.20
C ILE A 229 -6.68 12.77 -12.34
N ILE A 230 -6.53 12.05 -11.23
CA ILE A 230 -5.97 10.70 -11.22
C ILE A 230 -7.12 9.71 -11.39
N PRO A 231 -7.12 8.84 -12.42
CA PRO A 231 -8.19 7.87 -12.61
C PRO A 231 -8.27 6.86 -11.46
N ASP A 232 -9.47 6.70 -10.90
CA ASP A 232 -9.81 5.74 -9.85
C ASP A 232 -10.97 4.82 -10.28
N GLU A 233 -11.55 4.07 -9.34
CA GLU A 233 -12.70 3.20 -9.61
C GLU A 233 -13.90 3.97 -10.20
N CYS A 234 -14.15 5.20 -9.75
CA CYS A 234 -15.29 5.99 -10.20
C CYS A 234 -15.12 6.42 -11.65
N ILE A 235 -13.93 6.90 -12.03
CA ILE A 235 -13.59 7.23 -13.41
C ILE A 235 -13.68 5.99 -14.32
N ALA A 236 -13.26 4.82 -13.84
CA ALA A 236 -13.42 3.58 -14.58
C ALA A 236 -14.91 3.24 -14.83
N GLN A 237 -15.79 3.45 -13.84
CA GLN A 237 -17.24 3.28 -14.00
C GLN A 237 -17.84 4.30 -14.99
N VAL A 238 -17.40 5.56 -14.95
CA VAL A 238 -17.80 6.60 -15.92
C VAL A 238 -17.40 6.21 -17.34
N PHE A 239 -16.16 5.73 -17.56
CA PHE A 239 -15.74 5.29 -18.88
C PHE A 239 -16.52 4.08 -19.37
N LYS A 240 -16.82 3.13 -18.48
CA LYS A 240 -17.69 1.99 -18.78
C LYS A 240 -19.10 2.43 -19.16
N ALA A 241 -19.67 3.41 -18.46
CA ALA A 241 -20.97 3.98 -18.80
C ALA A 241 -20.94 4.61 -20.20
N GLY A 242 -19.92 5.42 -20.51
CA GLY A 242 -19.76 6.01 -21.85
C GLY A 242 -19.66 4.94 -22.95
N ALA A 243 -18.93 3.84 -22.71
CA ALA A 243 -18.87 2.74 -23.67
C ALA A 243 -20.24 2.07 -23.89
N PHE A 244 -21.02 1.86 -22.83
CA PHE A 244 -22.38 1.33 -22.95
C PHE A 244 -23.31 2.29 -23.68
N THR A 245 -23.21 3.60 -23.44
CA THR A 245 -23.99 4.60 -24.16
C THR A 245 -23.66 4.59 -25.66
N ILE A 246 -22.38 4.49 -26.05
CA ILE A 246 -21.98 4.35 -27.46
C ILE A 246 -22.53 3.05 -28.05
N LYS A 247 -22.43 1.94 -27.30
CA LYS A 247 -22.97 0.64 -27.73
C LYS A 247 -24.49 0.69 -27.94
N TYR A 248 -25.23 1.31 -27.03
CA TYR A 248 -26.67 1.47 -27.14
C TYR A 248 -27.05 2.35 -28.32
N ALA A 249 -26.34 3.48 -28.52
CA ALA A 249 -26.53 4.38 -29.65
C ALA A 249 -26.29 3.69 -31.01
N ARG A 250 -25.30 2.79 -31.07
CA ARG A 250 -25.00 1.96 -32.26
C ARG A 250 -26.19 1.08 -32.67
N GLU A 251 -26.99 0.63 -31.72
CA GLU A 251 -28.11 -0.29 -31.95
C GLU A 251 -29.44 0.48 -32.11
N ASN A 252 -29.63 1.56 -31.34
CA ASN A 252 -30.93 2.22 -31.15
C ASN A 252 -30.97 3.69 -31.62
N GLY A 253 -29.90 4.23 -32.20
CA GLY A 253 -29.88 5.61 -32.72
C GLY A 253 -29.96 6.66 -31.60
N ALA A 254 -30.82 7.66 -31.76
CA ALA A 254 -31.00 8.76 -30.81
C ALA A 254 -31.74 8.37 -29.51
N GLN A 255 -32.23 7.13 -29.40
CA GLN A 255 -32.94 6.67 -28.20
C GLN A 255 -32.02 6.70 -26.97
N ILE A 256 -32.56 7.15 -25.84
CA ILE A 256 -31.85 7.17 -24.56
C ILE A 256 -32.07 5.83 -23.87
N ASP A 257 -30.98 5.18 -23.46
CA ASP A 257 -31.02 3.94 -22.69
C ASP A 257 -31.79 4.14 -21.37
N PRO A 258 -32.97 3.52 -21.18
CA PRO A 258 -33.76 3.70 -19.98
C PRO A 258 -33.16 3.01 -18.75
N SER A 259 -32.16 2.14 -18.93
CA SER A 259 -31.48 1.42 -17.83
C SER A 259 -30.26 2.17 -17.29
N ALA A 260 -29.75 3.15 -18.02
CA ALA A 260 -28.55 3.89 -17.66
C ALA A 260 -28.88 5.05 -16.71
N ASP A 261 -28.13 5.14 -15.60
CA ASP A 261 -28.25 6.23 -14.64
C ASP A 261 -27.28 7.37 -14.99
N TYR A 262 -27.65 8.16 -16.01
CA TYR A 262 -26.82 9.29 -16.47
C TYR A 262 -26.59 10.35 -15.40
N ASN A 263 -27.56 10.55 -14.50
CA ASN A 263 -27.47 11.58 -13.46
C ASN A 263 -26.42 11.20 -12.41
N SER A 264 -26.40 9.97 -11.92
CA SER A 264 -25.36 9.55 -10.97
C SER A 264 -23.95 9.69 -11.55
N HIS A 265 -23.73 9.26 -12.80
CA HIS A 265 -22.43 9.44 -13.44
C HIS A 265 -22.09 10.91 -13.69
N LEU A 266 -23.08 11.76 -13.97
CA LEU A 266 -22.89 13.20 -14.09
C LEU A 266 -22.43 13.80 -12.76
N GLN A 267 -23.10 13.49 -11.64
CA GLN A 267 -22.69 13.91 -10.29
C GLN A 267 -21.25 13.48 -9.99
N HIS A 268 -20.91 12.22 -10.27
CA HIS A 268 -19.57 11.70 -10.08
C HIS A 268 -18.52 12.47 -10.87
N MET A 269 -18.78 12.81 -12.14
CA MET A 269 -17.85 13.59 -12.94
C MET A 269 -17.74 15.04 -12.43
N LEU A 270 -18.85 15.66 -12.05
CA LEU A 270 -18.87 17.04 -11.54
C LEU A 270 -18.09 17.17 -10.24
N TYR A 271 -18.03 16.14 -9.39
CA TYR A 271 -17.12 16.10 -8.25
C TYR A 271 -15.66 16.38 -8.66
N TYR A 272 -15.12 15.64 -9.63
CA TYR A 272 -13.72 15.85 -10.05
C TYR A 272 -13.49 17.22 -10.69
N ILE A 273 -14.47 17.74 -11.42
CA ILE A 273 -14.43 19.10 -11.97
C ILE A 273 -14.42 20.16 -10.85
N ALA A 274 -15.23 19.95 -9.80
CA ALA A 274 -15.31 20.84 -8.66
C ALA A 274 -14.04 20.80 -7.80
N SER A 275 -13.46 19.62 -7.60
CA SER A 275 -12.23 19.40 -6.82
C SER A 275 -10.95 19.84 -7.55
N SER A 276 -11.00 20.11 -8.85
CA SER A 276 -9.84 20.57 -9.61
C SER A 276 -9.47 22.01 -9.27
N ARG A 277 -8.26 22.23 -8.74
CA ARG A 277 -7.73 23.56 -8.40
C ARG A 277 -7.38 24.38 -9.65
N ALA A 278 -6.76 23.75 -10.64
CA ALA A 278 -6.44 24.39 -11.90
C ALA A 278 -7.67 24.41 -12.82
N ARG A 279 -7.80 25.47 -13.63
CA ARG A 279 -8.99 25.71 -14.47
C ARG A 279 -8.60 25.82 -15.95
N PRO A 280 -8.19 24.70 -16.59
CA PRO A 280 -8.02 24.66 -18.03
C PRO A 280 -9.36 24.85 -18.76
N VAL A 281 -9.32 25.07 -20.07
CA VAL A 281 -10.42 25.68 -20.84
C VAL A 281 -11.74 24.91 -20.71
N HIS A 282 -11.72 23.57 -20.81
CA HIS A 282 -12.96 22.79 -20.73
C HIS A 282 -13.47 22.68 -19.29
N ILE A 283 -12.59 22.44 -18.31
CA ILE A 283 -12.95 22.44 -16.87
C ILE A 283 -13.56 23.78 -16.47
N ALA A 284 -12.95 24.91 -16.85
CA ALA A 284 -13.45 26.25 -16.56
C ALA A 284 -14.86 26.45 -17.14
N ASN A 285 -15.05 26.12 -18.42
CA ASN A 285 -16.36 26.23 -19.07
C ASN A 285 -17.44 25.36 -18.40
N ILE A 286 -17.10 24.13 -18.00
CA ILE A 286 -18.05 23.26 -17.29
C ILE A 286 -18.43 23.85 -15.94
N ARG A 287 -17.47 24.42 -15.20
CA ARG A 287 -17.77 25.09 -13.92
C ARG A 287 -18.73 26.25 -14.10
N ASP A 288 -18.55 27.06 -15.14
CA ASP A 288 -19.45 28.17 -15.46
C ASP A 288 -20.85 27.68 -15.85
N VAL A 289 -20.93 26.66 -16.72
CA VAL A 289 -22.22 26.09 -17.17
C VAL A 289 -23.02 25.51 -16.01
N PHE A 290 -22.36 24.78 -15.09
CA PHE A 290 -23.02 24.10 -13.98
C PHE A 290 -23.07 24.92 -12.68
N GLY A 291 -22.52 26.14 -12.66
CA GLY A 291 -22.52 27.01 -11.48
C GLY A 291 -21.62 26.53 -10.34
N ILE A 292 -20.53 25.84 -10.65
CA ILE A 292 -19.59 25.27 -9.66
C ILE A 292 -18.65 26.36 -9.14
N ASN A 293 -18.75 26.66 -7.86
CA ASN A 293 -17.88 27.59 -7.12
C ASN A 293 -16.84 26.84 -6.25
N GLU A 294 -15.99 27.59 -5.54
CA GLU A 294 -14.94 27.01 -4.68
C GLU A 294 -15.51 26.23 -3.50
N ASN A 295 -16.67 26.64 -2.99
CA ASN A 295 -17.30 26.02 -1.82
C ASN A 295 -18.20 24.83 -2.19
N THR A 296 -18.31 24.46 -3.47
CA THR A 296 -19.29 23.45 -3.91
C THR A 296 -18.99 22.08 -3.30
N VAL A 297 -17.72 21.67 -3.25
CA VAL A 297 -17.31 20.40 -2.63
C VAL A 297 -17.54 20.44 -1.12
N GLU A 298 -17.08 21.49 -0.45
CA GLU A 298 -17.23 21.67 1.01
C GLU A 298 -18.71 21.72 1.46
N SER A 299 -19.55 22.42 0.70
CA SER A 299 -20.99 22.51 0.99
C SER A 299 -21.71 21.17 0.79
N SER A 300 -21.24 20.34 -0.15
CA SER A 300 -21.74 18.99 -0.37
C SER A 300 -21.25 18.00 0.69
N SER A 301 -20.06 18.21 1.27
CA SER A 301 -19.44 17.33 2.26
C SER A 301 -19.74 17.74 3.71
N ALA A 302 -20.29 18.93 3.94
CA ALA A 302 -20.66 19.42 5.26
C ALA A 302 -21.46 18.39 6.08
N GLY A 303 -21.20 18.29 7.38
CA GLY A 303 -21.83 17.29 8.25
C GLY A 303 -23.37 17.39 8.30
N LEU A 304 -24.02 16.30 8.74
CA LEU A 304 -25.43 16.32 9.16
C LEU A 304 -25.58 17.19 10.42
N VAL A 305 -26.73 17.83 10.68
CA VAL A 305 -26.94 18.75 11.83
C VAL A 305 -26.58 18.11 13.21
N HIS A 306 -26.64 16.78 13.34
CA HIS A 306 -26.15 16.07 14.53
C HIS A 306 -24.62 16.13 14.71
N ILE A 307 -23.86 16.30 13.64
CA ILE A 307 -22.40 16.44 13.64
C ILE A 307 -21.98 17.82 14.16
N ASP A 308 -22.75 18.89 13.90
CA ASP A 308 -22.46 20.21 14.48
C ASP A 308 -22.60 20.19 16.01
N ALA A 309 -23.59 19.45 16.53
CA ALA A 309 -23.74 19.22 17.97
C ALA A 309 -22.58 18.37 18.54
N LEU A 310 -22.10 17.37 17.80
CA LEU A 310 -20.92 16.58 18.18
C LEU A 310 -19.65 17.45 18.17
N ILE A 311 -19.42 18.23 17.12
CA ILE A 311 -18.29 19.17 17.01
C ILE A 311 -18.33 20.18 18.16
N THR A 312 -19.52 20.69 18.50
CA THR A 312 -19.69 21.60 19.65
C THR A 312 -19.34 20.92 20.97
N ALA A 313 -19.78 19.67 21.17
CA ALA A 313 -19.48 18.90 22.36
C ALA A 313 -17.98 18.56 22.46
N LEU A 314 -17.34 18.12 21.37
CA LEU A 314 -15.90 17.84 21.32
C LEU A 314 -15.07 19.11 21.52
N SER A 315 -15.43 20.22 20.87
CA SER A 315 -14.76 21.52 21.04
C SER A 315 -14.87 22.02 22.47
N GLY A 316 -16.05 21.89 23.07
CA GLY A 316 -16.26 22.24 24.48
C GLY A 316 -15.50 21.34 25.44
N ALA A 317 -15.35 20.05 25.15
CA ALA A 317 -14.52 19.14 25.94
C ALA A 317 -13.03 19.50 25.82
N LEU A 318 -12.56 19.82 24.61
CA LEU A 318 -11.19 20.24 24.36
C LEU A 318 -10.84 21.55 25.10
N GLU A 319 -11.76 22.52 25.12
CA GLU A 319 -11.58 23.77 25.87
C GLU A 319 -11.41 23.52 27.38
N GLN A 320 -12.19 22.60 27.96
CA GLN A 320 -12.03 22.19 29.35
C GLN A 320 -10.66 21.55 29.60
N LEU A 321 -10.22 20.62 28.74
CA LEU A 321 -8.93 19.96 28.88
C LEU A 321 -7.75 20.94 28.74
N ASN A 322 -7.86 21.94 27.87
CA ASN A 322 -6.86 23.02 27.77
C ASN A 322 -6.74 23.78 29.09
N GLY A 323 -7.87 24.14 29.71
CA GLY A 323 -7.88 24.75 31.04
C GLY A 323 -7.24 23.88 32.12
N VAL A 324 -7.44 22.55 32.06
CA VAL A 324 -6.81 21.59 32.99
C VAL A 324 -5.29 21.54 32.78
N VAL A 325 -4.82 21.49 31.53
CA VAL A 325 -3.38 21.48 31.20
C VAL A 325 -2.72 22.77 31.67
N ASP A 326 -3.34 23.93 31.44
CA ASP A 326 -2.83 25.22 31.89
C ASP A 326 -2.73 25.27 33.42
N TYR A 327 -3.73 24.73 34.13
CA TYR A 327 -3.73 24.62 35.59
C TYR A 327 -2.61 23.71 36.09
N ILE A 328 -2.45 22.52 35.50
CA ILE A 328 -1.40 21.54 35.88
C ILE A 328 0.00 22.09 35.58
N THR A 329 0.17 22.82 34.48
CA THR A 329 1.47 23.41 34.13
C THR A 329 1.84 24.56 35.07
N SER A 330 0.82 25.30 35.55
CA SER A 330 1.01 26.42 36.48
C SER A 330 1.15 25.98 37.95
N ASN A 331 0.76 24.75 38.29
CA ASN A 331 0.80 24.23 39.66
C ASN A 331 1.62 22.94 39.73
N ASP A 332 2.66 22.94 40.56
CA ASP A 332 3.51 21.76 40.73
C ASP A 332 2.74 20.61 41.42
N LEU A 333 2.38 19.58 40.64
CA LEU A 333 1.69 18.38 41.12
C LEU A 333 2.49 17.63 42.19
N THR A 334 3.83 17.77 42.22
CA THR A 334 4.65 17.14 43.26
C THR A 334 4.44 17.80 44.62
N VAL A 335 4.25 19.12 44.65
CA VAL A 335 3.92 19.90 45.85
C VAL A 335 2.51 19.55 46.32
N ALA A 336 1.55 19.42 45.40
CA ALA A 336 0.17 19.04 45.71
C ALA A 336 0.06 17.62 46.31
N ALA A 337 0.88 16.68 45.86
CA ALA A 337 0.93 15.32 46.38
C ALA A 337 1.52 15.24 47.81
N ILE A 338 2.34 16.21 48.22
CA ILE A 338 3.00 16.28 49.53
C ILE A 338 2.16 17.07 50.53
N ALA A 339 1.50 18.15 50.09
CA ALA A 339 0.81 19.10 50.96
C ALA A 339 -0.53 18.59 51.53
N GLY A 340 -1.14 17.55 50.94
CA GLY A 340 -2.34 16.91 51.48
C GLY A 340 -3.45 17.92 51.83
N GLY A 341 -4.08 18.54 50.83
CA GLY A 341 -5.37 19.21 50.99
C GLY A 341 -5.41 20.74 51.07
N GLU A 342 -4.33 21.50 50.79
CA GLU A 342 -4.37 22.98 50.80
C GLU A 342 -4.34 23.66 49.41
N LEU A 343 -4.15 22.92 48.32
CA LEU A 343 -4.29 23.47 46.97
C LEU A 343 -5.70 23.23 46.45
N ASP A 344 -6.31 24.27 45.87
CA ASP A 344 -7.65 24.29 45.28
C ASP A 344 -7.71 23.45 43.99
N GLY A 345 -7.37 22.16 44.10
CA GLY A 345 -7.34 21.19 43.00
C GLY A 345 -8.72 20.83 42.42
N THR A 346 -9.76 21.52 42.89
CA THR A 346 -11.15 21.43 42.40
C THR A 346 -11.22 21.81 40.93
N ALA A 347 -10.55 22.89 40.50
CA ALA A 347 -10.61 23.39 39.13
C ALA A 347 -10.14 22.35 38.08
N ALA A 348 -9.08 21.59 38.37
CA ALA A 348 -8.60 20.54 37.47
C ALA A 348 -9.52 19.31 37.46
N LEU A 349 -10.08 18.95 38.62
CA LEU A 349 -11.04 17.83 38.72
C LEU A 349 -12.36 18.18 38.00
N ASP A 350 -12.90 19.36 38.25
CA ASP A 350 -14.13 19.89 37.65
C ASP A 350 -13.97 20.04 36.13
N GLY A 351 -12.80 20.47 35.65
CA GLY A 351 -12.48 20.54 34.23
C GLY A 351 -12.46 19.15 33.55
N ILE A 352 -11.90 18.14 34.22
CA ILE A 352 -11.90 16.76 33.71
C ILE A 352 -13.32 16.17 33.71
N GLU A 353 -14.10 16.39 34.78
CA GLU A 353 -15.50 15.95 34.87
C GLU A 353 -16.36 16.64 33.80
N GLY A 354 -16.18 17.94 33.61
CA GLY A 354 -16.85 18.71 32.56
C GLY A 354 -16.49 18.25 31.14
N ALA A 355 -15.25 17.80 30.90
CA ALA A 355 -14.86 17.17 29.64
C ALA A 355 -15.51 15.79 29.49
N GLN A 356 -15.52 14.97 30.55
CA GLN A 356 -16.12 13.64 30.57
C GLN A 356 -17.61 13.67 30.19
N ASP A 357 -18.40 14.55 30.81
CA ASP A 357 -19.84 14.67 30.56
C ASP A 357 -20.13 15.03 29.10
N ARG A 358 -19.34 15.94 28.52
CA ARG A 358 -19.46 16.35 27.12
C ARG A 358 -19.07 15.23 26.17
N LEU A 359 -18.05 14.44 26.50
CA LEU A 359 -17.62 13.29 25.70
C LEU A 359 -18.61 12.13 25.76
N SER A 360 -19.20 11.84 26.93
CA SER A 360 -20.26 10.84 27.07
C SER A 360 -21.52 11.28 26.31
N ALA A 361 -21.92 12.57 26.41
CA ALA A 361 -23.01 13.12 25.61
C ALA A 361 -22.74 13.07 24.09
N ALA A 362 -21.47 13.13 23.68
CA ALA A 362 -21.03 12.96 22.30
C ALA A 362 -20.83 11.48 21.88
N GLY A 363 -21.12 10.52 22.76
CA GLY A 363 -20.95 9.09 22.52
C GLY A 363 -19.49 8.63 22.41
N GLN A 364 -18.54 9.40 22.93
CA GLN A 364 -17.10 9.08 23.03
C GLN A 364 -16.79 8.38 24.35
N GLU A 365 -17.43 7.23 24.60
CA GLU A 365 -17.33 6.48 25.87
C GLU A 365 -15.88 6.10 26.22
N ALA A 366 -15.07 5.69 25.23
CA ALA A 366 -13.66 5.34 25.48
C ALA A 366 -12.83 6.52 26.02
N HIS A 367 -13.07 7.73 25.50
CA HIS A 367 -12.41 8.93 25.99
C HIS A 367 -12.93 9.33 27.37
N ALA A 368 -14.24 9.20 27.60
CA ALA A 368 -14.86 9.44 28.90
C ALA A 368 -14.32 8.49 29.98
N GLU A 369 -14.19 7.19 29.67
CA GLU A 369 -13.60 6.18 30.56
C GLU A 369 -12.11 6.47 30.85
N SER A 370 -11.34 6.87 29.83
CA SER A 370 -9.94 7.26 30.00
C SER A 370 -9.80 8.46 30.94
N LEU A 371 -10.60 9.51 30.73
CA LEU A 371 -10.65 10.68 31.61
C LEU A 371 -11.13 10.34 33.02
N GLN A 372 -12.06 9.39 33.18
CA GLN A 372 -12.49 8.91 34.49
C GLN A 372 -11.35 8.24 35.26
N ALA A 373 -10.50 7.47 34.57
CA ALA A 373 -9.31 6.87 35.16
C ALA A 373 -8.28 7.94 35.58
N VAL A 374 -8.07 8.97 34.74
CA VAL A 374 -7.23 10.14 35.07
C VAL A 374 -7.78 10.89 36.28
N HIS A 375 -9.09 11.20 36.29
CA HIS A 375 -9.78 11.89 37.38
C HIS A 375 -9.59 11.16 38.72
N SER A 376 -9.75 9.83 38.70
CA SER A 376 -9.54 8.99 39.89
C SER A 376 -8.10 9.04 40.40
N LYS A 377 -7.11 8.98 39.50
CA LYS A 377 -5.69 9.10 39.86
C LYS A 377 -5.35 10.49 40.43
N LEU A 378 -5.85 11.55 39.81
CA LEU A 378 -5.63 12.93 40.24
C LEU A 378 -6.25 13.20 41.62
N ARG A 379 -7.47 12.70 41.86
CA ARG A 379 -8.12 12.78 43.18
C ARG A 379 -7.31 12.07 44.26
N ASN A 380 -6.80 10.86 43.98
CA ASN A 380 -5.96 10.12 44.90
C ASN A 380 -4.64 10.85 45.18
N LEU A 381 -4.09 11.53 44.18
CA LEU A 381 -2.89 12.34 44.32
C LEU A 381 -3.12 13.54 45.26
N TYR A 382 -4.22 14.28 45.10
CA TYR A 382 -4.57 15.39 46.00
C TYR A 382 -4.92 14.96 47.42
N ASN A 383 -5.46 13.75 47.60
CA ASN A 383 -5.72 13.17 48.92
C ASN A 383 -4.45 12.70 49.64
N GLY A 384 -3.26 12.84 49.03
CA GLY A 384 -1.98 12.48 49.64
C GLY A 384 -1.68 10.97 49.66
N THR A 385 -2.39 10.16 48.84
CA THR A 385 -2.23 8.70 48.79
C THR A 385 -0.81 8.27 48.39
N TYR A 386 -0.10 9.09 47.62
CA TYR A 386 1.26 8.83 47.11
C TYR A 386 2.34 9.67 47.82
N SER A 387 2.07 10.13 49.05
CA SER A 387 2.97 10.99 49.83
C SER A 387 4.24 10.27 50.33
N SER A 388 4.25 8.94 50.40
CA SER A 388 5.35 8.14 50.96
C SER A 388 6.34 7.57 49.94
N ASP A 389 5.96 7.40 48.67
CA ASP A 389 6.78 6.76 47.63
C ASP A 389 6.97 7.71 46.42
N THR A 390 8.21 8.19 46.26
CA THR A 390 8.59 9.14 45.20
C THR A 390 8.50 8.52 43.80
N ASN A 391 8.91 7.27 43.62
CA ASN A 391 8.86 6.60 42.32
C ASN A 391 7.42 6.35 41.88
N GLN A 392 6.58 5.90 42.81
CA GLN A 392 5.16 5.68 42.52
C GLN A 392 4.45 7.01 42.23
N ARG A 393 4.81 8.09 42.92
CA ARG A 393 4.27 9.44 42.66
C ARG A 393 4.62 9.95 41.26
N GLU A 394 5.89 9.85 40.86
CA GLU A 394 6.32 10.26 39.51
C GLU A 394 5.63 9.45 38.42
N GLN A 395 5.47 8.14 38.60
CA GLN A 395 4.72 7.29 37.68
C GLN A 395 3.24 7.70 37.56
N VAL A 396 2.60 8.04 38.68
CA VAL A 396 1.20 8.48 38.69
C VAL A 396 1.05 9.85 38.02
N ILE A 397 1.94 10.81 38.30
CA ILE A 397 1.94 12.13 37.67
C ILE A 397 2.11 12.00 36.15
N ASN A 398 3.10 11.22 35.69
CA ASN A 398 3.31 10.97 34.27
C ASN A 398 2.09 10.29 33.62
N GLY A 399 1.46 9.35 34.33
CA GLY A 399 0.23 8.69 33.86
C GLY A 399 -0.99 9.62 33.77
N ILE A 400 -1.09 10.64 34.64
CA ILE A 400 -2.15 11.66 34.60
C ILE A 400 -1.92 12.58 33.39
N VAL A 401 -0.70 13.12 33.25
CA VAL A 401 -0.35 14.03 32.14
C VAL A 401 -0.54 13.33 30.80
N ARG A 402 0.00 12.12 30.65
CA ARG A 402 -0.15 11.32 29.43
C ARG A 402 -1.62 11.05 29.09
N GLY A 403 -2.42 10.62 30.07
CA GLY A 403 -3.85 10.36 29.84
C GLY A 403 -4.65 11.58 29.39
N ILE A 404 -4.33 12.78 29.89
CA ILE A 404 -4.96 14.04 29.46
C ILE A 404 -4.52 14.41 28.05
N VAL A 405 -3.21 14.34 27.77
CA VAL A 405 -2.63 14.69 26.47
C VAL A 405 -3.11 13.74 25.38
N ASP A 406 -3.19 12.44 25.63
CA ASP A 406 -3.66 11.44 24.67
C ASP A 406 -5.11 11.72 24.23
N VAL A 407 -6.01 12.01 25.18
CA VAL A 407 -7.40 12.37 24.88
C VAL A 407 -7.47 13.71 24.15
N LYS A 408 -6.69 14.71 24.59
CA LYS A 408 -6.66 16.05 23.97
C LYS A 408 -6.24 15.98 22.50
N LEU A 409 -5.14 15.29 22.19
CA LEU A 409 -4.62 15.14 20.84
C LEU A 409 -5.63 14.42 19.93
N ASP A 410 -6.32 13.40 20.45
CA ASP A 410 -7.39 12.72 19.71
C ASP A 410 -8.58 13.63 19.40
N LEU A 411 -8.97 14.49 20.34
CA LEU A 411 -10.04 15.47 20.13
C LEU A 411 -9.65 16.58 19.15
N GLU A 412 -8.44 17.13 19.24
CA GLU A 412 -7.92 18.11 18.27
C GLU A 412 -7.95 17.53 16.85
N TYR A 413 -7.52 16.28 16.72
CA TYR A 413 -7.49 15.59 15.45
C TYR A 413 -8.89 15.30 14.88
N LYS A 414 -9.83 14.88 15.74
CA LYS A 414 -11.26 14.72 15.39
C LYS A 414 -11.89 16.03 14.93
N LEU A 415 -11.48 17.15 15.50
CA LEU A 415 -12.02 18.46 15.11
C LEU A 415 -11.44 18.95 13.79
N GLU A 416 -10.17 18.65 13.50
CA GLU A 416 -9.49 19.08 12.27
C GLU A 416 -9.74 18.12 11.08
N HIS A 417 -9.90 16.82 11.32
CA HIS A 417 -9.97 15.78 10.28
C HIS A 417 -11.30 15.00 10.26
N GLY A 418 -12.26 15.39 11.10
CA GLY A 418 -13.61 14.82 11.20
C GLY A 418 -13.83 13.99 12.46
N VAL A 419 -15.00 14.12 13.09
CA VAL A 419 -15.36 13.62 14.44
C VAL A 419 -15.08 12.12 14.67
N CYS A 420 -14.96 11.35 13.58
CA CYS A 420 -14.71 9.91 13.57
C CYS A 420 -13.26 9.51 13.32
N SER A 421 -12.38 10.46 13.01
CA SER A 421 -10.94 10.23 12.91
C SER A 421 -10.36 9.94 14.30
N SER A 422 -9.20 9.29 14.37
CA SER A 422 -8.43 9.16 15.63
C SER A 422 -6.99 9.58 15.37
N PHE A 423 -6.37 10.24 16.36
CA PHE A 423 -5.00 10.77 16.30
C PHE A 423 -3.95 9.67 16.02
N TYR A 424 -4.31 8.40 16.25
CA TYR A 424 -3.56 7.23 15.78
C TYR A 424 -3.35 7.18 14.25
N SER A 425 -4.04 8.02 13.45
CA SER A 425 -3.81 8.11 12.00
C SER A 425 -2.76 9.14 11.56
N LYS A 426 -2.32 10.08 12.42
CA LYS A 426 -1.18 10.98 12.09
C LYS A 426 0.18 10.30 12.32
N GLU A 427 0.25 9.40 13.31
CA GLU A 427 1.35 8.43 13.40
C GLU A 427 1.41 7.57 12.13
N PHE A 428 0.26 7.20 11.56
CA PHE A 428 0.23 6.39 10.34
C PHE A 428 0.72 7.15 9.10
N GLU A 429 0.29 8.40 8.86
CA GLU A 429 0.78 9.19 7.72
C GLU A 429 2.28 9.54 7.84
N LEU A 430 2.75 9.84 9.06
CA LEU A 430 4.17 10.05 9.32
C LEU A 430 4.97 8.75 9.15
N ARG A 431 4.48 7.62 9.68
CA ARG A 431 5.09 6.29 9.49
C ARG A 431 5.10 5.90 8.02
N GLU A 432 4.01 6.08 7.28
CA GLU A 432 3.95 5.81 5.84
C GLU A 432 4.97 6.65 5.05
N SER A 433 5.03 7.95 5.32
CA SER A 433 6.00 8.83 4.66
C SER A 433 7.45 8.49 5.00
N VAL A 434 7.72 8.18 6.27
CA VAL A 434 9.06 7.83 6.76
C VAL A 434 9.48 6.47 6.21
N VAL A 435 8.62 5.46 6.30
CA VAL A 435 8.89 4.11 5.80
C VAL A 435 9.04 4.10 4.27
N SER A 436 8.25 4.89 3.55
CA SER A 436 8.43 5.03 2.10
C SER A 436 9.79 5.64 1.74
N ALA A 437 10.28 6.60 2.53
CA ALA A 437 11.59 7.20 2.34
C ALA A 437 12.74 6.22 2.70
N THR A 438 12.57 5.39 3.74
CA THR A 438 13.61 4.43 4.17
C THR A 438 13.85 3.33 3.14
N PHE A 439 12.85 2.87 2.37
CA PHE A 439 13.07 1.82 1.35
C PHE A 439 14.10 2.19 0.28
N THR A 440 14.09 3.46 -0.15
CA THR A 440 15.07 3.92 -1.14
C THR A 440 16.49 3.87 -0.57
N GLN A 441 16.65 4.22 0.70
CA GLN A 441 17.94 4.17 1.39
C GLN A 441 18.37 2.73 1.68
N MET A 442 17.45 1.85 2.06
CA MET A 442 17.72 0.43 2.31
C MET A 442 18.24 -0.28 1.05
N GLY A 443 17.62 -0.03 -0.10
CA GLY A 443 18.09 -0.58 -1.38
C GLY A 443 19.51 -0.12 -1.75
N LEU A 444 19.89 1.13 -1.43
CA LEU A 444 21.26 1.61 -1.63
C LEU A 444 22.27 0.90 -0.71
N VAL A 445 21.89 0.61 0.54
CA VAL A 445 22.73 -0.17 1.46
C VAL A 445 22.98 -1.58 0.92
N GLU A 446 21.93 -2.26 0.43
CA GLU A 446 22.06 -3.57 -0.21
C GLU A 446 23.01 -3.53 -1.41
N ASP A 447 22.88 -2.51 -2.26
CA ASP A 447 23.73 -2.33 -3.44
C ASP A 447 25.21 -2.17 -3.08
N HIS A 448 25.53 -1.34 -2.08
CA HIS A 448 26.90 -1.16 -1.60
C HIS A 448 27.48 -2.45 -1.01
N LEU A 449 26.71 -3.17 -0.17
CA LEU A 449 27.15 -4.43 0.42
C LEU A 449 27.36 -5.51 -0.65
N HIS A 450 26.49 -5.58 -1.64
CA HIS A 450 26.66 -6.47 -2.79
C HIS A 450 27.93 -6.17 -3.58
N VAL A 451 28.30 -4.89 -3.77
CA VAL A 451 29.57 -4.52 -4.42
C VAL A 451 30.77 -5.07 -3.63
N ILE A 452 30.76 -4.92 -2.30
CA ILE A 452 31.83 -5.43 -1.42
C ILE A 452 31.93 -6.96 -1.51
N LEU A 453 30.82 -7.66 -1.34
CA LEU A 453 30.79 -9.13 -1.33
C LEU A 453 31.18 -9.74 -2.67
N ARG A 454 30.70 -9.17 -3.79
CA ARG A 454 31.09 -9.61 -5.13
C ARG A 454 32.61 -9.49 -5.29
N ARG A 455 33.19 -8.37 -4.88
CA ARG A 455 34.63 -8.11 -4.96
C ARG A 455 35.44 -9.13 -4.18
N LYS A 456 35.07 -9.38 -2.93
CA LYS A 456 35.74 -10.36 -2.08
C LYS A 456 35.58 -11.79 -2.60
N ALA A 457 34.40 -12.17 -3.08
CA ALA A 457 34.17 -13.47 -3.70
C ALA A 457 35.05 -13.67 -4.94
N LEU A 458 35.15 -12.67 -5.82
CA LEU A 458 36.01 -12.73 -7.01
C LEU A 458 37.50 -12.74 -6.65
N ALA A 459 37.92 -11.92 -5.69
CA ALA A 459 39.30 -11.89 -5.21
C ALA A 459 39.72 -13.22 -4.58
N ASN A 460 38.86 -13.82 -3.75
CA ASN A 460 39.08 -15.14 -3.14
C ASN A 460 39.12 -16.25 -4.19
N ALA A 461 38.21 -16.23 -5.17
CA ALA A 461 38.22 -17.19 -6.28
C ALA A 461 39.47 -17.07 -7.16
N LEU A 462 40.10 -15.89 -7.20
CA LEU A 462 41.33 -15.63 -7.94
C LEU A 462 42.62 -15.80 -7.12
N GLU A 463 42.53 -16.05 -5.81
CA GLU A 463 43.68 -16.18 -4.91
C GLU A 463 44.61 -17.33 -5.34
N LYS A 464 44.03 -18.43 -5.81
CA LYS A 464 44.74 -19.59 -6.34
C LYS A 464 44.20 -19.97 -7.71
N ARG A 465 45.09 -20.44 -8.59
CA ARG A 465 44.71 -21.01 -9.89
C ARG A 465 43.70 -22.15 -9.69
N PRO A 466 42.58 -22.20 -10.44
CA PRO A 466 41.65 -23.32 -10.38
C PRO A 466 42.36 -24.65 -10.68
N GLN A 467 42.25 -25.62 -9.78
CA GLN A 467 42.89 -26.95 -9.91
C GLN A 467 41.89 -28.09 -10.10
N ASN A 468 40.61 -27.84 -9.82
CA ASN A 468 39.54 -28.81 -9.90
C ASN A 468 38.23 -28.13 -10.34
N ALA A 469 37.25 -28.95 -10.72
CA ALA A 469 35.93 -28.48 -11.17
C ALA A 469 35.26 -27.56 -10.14
N GLN A 470 35.45 -27.79 -8.83
CA GLN A 470 34.89 -26.95 -7.78
C GLN A 470 35.51 -25.54 -7.74
N SER A 471 36.83 -25.43 -7.86
CA SER A 471 37.53 -24.15 -7.90
C SER A 471 37.24 -23.36 -9.18
N LEU A 472 37.03 -24.06 -10.31
CA LEU A 472 36.60 -23.44 -11.56
C LEU A 472 35.16 -22.92 -11.44
N MET A 473 34.27 -23.73 -10.87
CA MET A 473 32.89 -23.37 -10.58
C MET A 473 32.79 -22.15 -9.64
N ASN A 474 33.59 -22.09 -8.58
CA ASN A 474 33.62 -20.94 -7.68
C ASN A 474 34.02 -19.65 -8.42
N LEU A 475 34.95 -19.75 -9.37
CA LEU A 475 35.39 -18.62 -10.20
C LEU A 475 34.32 -18.19 -11.22
N THR A 476 33.66 -19.13 -11.90
CA THR A 476 32.58 -18.79 -12.85
C THR A 476 31.38 -18.19 -12.13
N LEU A 477 31.00 -18.73 -10.96
CA LEU A 477 29.95 -18.16 -10.11
C LEU A 477 30.27 -16.72 -9.66
N ALA A 478 31.51 -16.46 -9.22
CA ALA A 478 31.93 -15.11 -8.82
C ALA A 478 31.89 -14.12 -10.00
N LEU A 479 32.30 -14.56 -11.19
CA LEU A 479 32.26 -13.74 -12.41
C LEU A 479 30.83 -13.46 -12.90
N HIS A 480 29.93 -14.44 -12.83
CA HIS A 480 28.51 -14.24 -13.14
C HIS A 480 27.86 -13.19 -12.24
N ARG A 481 28.14 -13.23 -10.93
CA ARG A 481 27.65 -12.21 -9.98
C ARG A 481 28.10 -10.79 -10.36
N TYR A 482 29.23 -10.63 -11.03
CA TYR A 482 29.74 -9.35 -11.53
C TYR A 482 29.16 -8.93 -12.89
N LEU A 483 29.15 -9.86 -13.85
CA LEU A 483 28.76 -9.59 -15.23
C LEU A 483 27.25 -9.37 -15.42
N ASN A 484 26.42 -9.70 -14.43
CA ASN A 484 24.96 -9.54 -14.49
C ASN A 484 24.45 -8.09 -14.40
N LYS A 485 25.27 -7.08 -14.05
CA LYS A 485 24.78 -5.68 -13.83
C LYS A 485 24.65 -4.81 -15.10
N SER A 486 25.13 -5.24 -16.28
CA SER A 486 24.90 -4.52 -17.55
C SER A 486 25.03 -5.43 -18.77
N ASP A 487 24.15 -5.28 -19.76
CA ASP A 487 24.21 -6.00 -21.05
C ASP A 487 25.38 -5.54 -21.97
N GLN A 488 26.24 -4.64 -21.49
CA GLN A 488 27.29 -4.02 -22.30
C GLN A 488 28.68 -4.25 -21.68
N GLY A 489 29.62 -4.75 -22.50
CA GLY A 489 31.04 -4.88 -22.15
C GLY A 489 31.50 -6.31 -21.82
N HIS A 490 32.83 -6.50 -21.89
CA HIS A 490 33.55 -7.75 -21.57
C HIS A 490 33.06 -9.02 -22.31
N LYS A 491 32.71 -8.88 -23.60
CA LYS A 491 32.22 -10.00 -24.46
C LYS A 491 33.12 -11.23 -24.44
N GLU A 492 34.44 -11.03 -24.51
CA GLU A 492 35.43 -12.11 -24.46
C GLU A 492 35.40 -12.87 -23.12
N LEU A 493 35.28 -12.16 -21.99
CA LEU A 493 35.18 -12.79 -20.67
C LEU A 493 33.87 -13.53 -20.50
N ARG A 494 32.75 -12.98 -21.00
CA ARG A 494 31.44 -13.65 -20.97
C ARG A 494 31.44 -14.95 -21.78
N ALA A 495 32.04 -14.94 -22.96
CA ALA A 495 32.20 -16.15 -23.77
C ALA A 495 33.05 -17.20 -23.02
N ALA A 496 34.17 -16.78 -22.43
CA ALA A 496 35.05 -17.66 -21.66
C ALA A 496 34.35 -18.24 -20.41
N VAL A 497 33.50 -17.46 -19.71
CA VAL A 497 32.70 -17.96 -18.58
C VAL A 497 31.69 -19.03 -19.06
N ASN A 498 31.01 -18.81 -20.19
CA ASN A 498 30.06 -19.79 -20.74
C ASN A 498 30.77 -21.08 -21.19
N GLU A 499 31.94 -20.96 -21.81
CA GLU A 499 32.79 -22.12 -22.17
C GLU A 499 33.27 -22.86 -20.90
N ALA A 500 33.56 -22.13 -19.82
CA ALA A 500 33.98 -22.69 -18.54
C ALA A 500 32.86 -23.48 -17.86
N ASP A 501 31.63 -22.97 -17.88
CA ASP A 501 30.45 -23.66 -17.35
C ASP A 501 30.12 -24.94 -18.12
N ASN A 502 30.44 -24.99 -19.42
CA ASN A 502 30.30 -26.18 -20.26
C ASN A 502 31.48 -27.17 -20.10
N GLY A 503 32.52 -26.80 -19.34
CA GLY A 503 33.72 -27.62 -19.14
C GLY A 503 34.67 -27.67 -20.35
N GLU A 504 34.53 -26.74 -21.30
CA GLU A 504 35.26 -26.72 -22.57
C GLU A 504 36.42 -25.69 -22.60
N VAL A 505 36.58 -24.90 -21.53
CA VAL A 505 37.51 -23.76 -21.50
C VAL A 505 38.98 -24.15 -21.22
N ASP A 506 39.90 -23.40 -21.81
CA ASP A 506 41.30 -23.35 -21.36
C ASP A 506 41.39 -22.59 -20.02
N ILE A 507 41.69 -23.32 -18.94
CA ILE A 507 41.74 -22.80 -17.57
C ILE A 507 42.81 -21.70 -17.41
N ASP A 508 43.95 -21.79 -18.12
CA ASP A 508 45.04 -20.81 -17.99
C ASP A 508 44.67 -19.49 -18.64
N TRP A 509 44.11 -19.57 -19.84
CA TRP A 509 43.61 -18.39 -20.54
C TRP A 509 42.43 -17.74 -19.81
N PHE A 510 41.49 -18.55 -19.30
CA PHE A 510 40.34 -18.07 -18.53
C PHE A 510 40.77 -17.37 -17.22
N TYR A 511 41.71 -17.96 -16.49
CA TYR A 511 42.22 -17.40 -15.24
C TYR A 511 42.93 -16.05 -15.46
N ASP A 512 43.76 -15.94 -16.51
CA ASP A 512 44.42 -14.67 -16.86
C ASP A 512 43.43 -13.58 -17.28
N LEU A 513 42.38 -13.95 -18.03
CA LEU A 513 41.33 -13.03 -18.45
C LEU A 513 40.52 -12.53 -17.25
N ALA A 514 40.17 -13.42 -16.32
CA ALA A 514 39.48 -13.08 -15.07
C ALA A 514 40.33 -12.18 -14.16
N LYS A 515 41.65 -12.42 -14.09
CA LYS A 515 42.60 -11.60 -13.32
C LYS A 515 42.76 -10.20 -13.90
N LYS A 516 42.81 -10.09 -15.24
CA LYS A 516 42.85 -8.80 -15.95
C LYS A 516 41.57 -8.01 -15.71
N PHE A 517 40.41 -8.67 -15.74
CA PHE A 517 39.12 -8.05 -15.42
C PHE A 517 39.07 -7.53 -13.99
N CYS A 518 39.48 -8.34 -13.01
CA CYS A 518 39.54 -7.93 -11.60
C CYS A 518 40.41 -6.68 -11.38
N GLY A 519 41.50 -6.52 -12.15
CA GLY A 519 42.37 -5.33 -12.10
C GLY A 519 41.81 -4.08 -12.79
N GLN A 520 40.73 -4.20 -13.57
CA GLN A 520 40.10 -3.11 -14.34
C GLN A 520 38.81 -2.59 -13.69
N LEU A 521 38.30 -3.25 -12.65
CA LEU A 521 37.09 -2.82 -11.93
C LEU A 521 37.32 -1.44 -11.27
N GLN A 522 36.59 -0.43 -11.74
CA GLN A 522 36.54 0.93 -11.18
C GLN A 522 35.34 1.09 -10.24
N ASP A 523 35.21 0.19 -9.26
CA ASP A 523 34.13 0.25 -8.27
C ASP A 523 34.53 1.15 -7.09
N ILE A 524 33.51 1.63 -6.38
CA ILE A 524 33.61 2.32 -5.08
C ILE A 524 34.52 1.49 -4.15
N SER A 525 35.42 2.15 -3.41
CA SER A 525 36.31 1.43 -2.49
C SER A 525 35.52 0.79 -1.35
N GLU A 526 36.00 -0.32 -0.77
CA GLU A 526 35.30 -0.99 0.35
C GLU A 526 35.06 -0.04 1.53
N ALA A 527 36.06 0.77 1.88
CA ALA A 527 35.94 1.77 2.94
C ALA A 527 34.88 2.86 2.62
N GLU A 528 34.79 3.28 1.36
CA GLU A 528 33.81 4.27 0.91
C GLU A 528 32.39 3.68 0.86
N ALA A 529 32.24 2.44 0.38
CA ALA A 529 30.96 1.72 0.38
C ALA A 529 30.43 1.48 1.80
N ILE A 530 31.31 1.08 2.74
CA ILE A 530 30.98 0.95 4.16
C ILE A 530 30.62 2.31 4.77
N GLY A 531 31.38 3.36 4.46
CA GLY A 531 31.09 4.73 4.92
C GLY A 531 29.71 5.22 4.48
N LEU A 532 29.37 5.04 3.20
CA LEU A 532 28.06 5.40 2.68
C LEU A 532 26.93 4.57 3.30
N SER A 533 27.11 3.26 3.43
CA SER A 533 26.11 2.37 4.05
C SER A 533 25.87 2.69 5.52
N THR A 534 26.93 2.97 6.29
CA THR A 534 26.80 3.33 7.71
C THR A 534 26.13 4.68 7.92
N GLN A 535 26.35 5.64 7.02
CA GLN A 535 25.60 6.90 7.01
C GLN A 535 24.11 6.68 6.73
N LEU A 536 23.78 5.92 5.69
CA LEU A 536 22.39 5.61 5.34
C LEU A 536 21.66 4.88 6.47
N LEU A 537 22.31 3.88 7.10
CA LEU A 537 21.73 3.18 8.26
C LEU A 537 21.49 4.12 9.45
N SER A 538 22.38 5.11 9.67
CA SER A 538 22.17 6.12 10.71
C SER A 538 20.96 7.02 10.41
N GLU A 539 20.79 7.42 9.15
CA GLU A 539 19.65 8.24 8.70
C GLU A 539 18.33 7.46 8.83
N ILE A 540 18.32 6.19 8.40
CA ILE A 540 17.17 5.28 8.51
C ILE A 540 16.78 5.10 9.99
N SER A 541 17.74 4.75 10.85
CA SER A 541 17.48 4.56 12.28
C SER A 541 16.90 5.82 12.92
N GLY A 542 17.53 6.98 12.67
CA GLY A 542 17.04 8.26 13.19
C GLY A 542 15.64 8.64 12.69
N ALA A 543 15.34 8.37 11.42
CA ALA A 543 14.02 8.61 10.84
C ALA A 543 12.94 7.71 11.46
N LEU A 544 13.22 6.42 11.64
CA LEU A 544 12.32 5.46 12.28
C LEU A 544 12.05 5.84 13.74
N THR A 545 13.09 6.16 14.51
CA THR A 545 12.91 6.65 15.89
C THR A 545 12.10 7.94 15.94
N PHE A 546 12.31 8.88 15.02
CA PHE A 546 11.51 10.10 14.92
C PHE A 546 10.02 9.81 14.61
N ALA A 547 9.72 8.76 13.87
CA ALA A 547 8.35 8.30 13.58
C ALA A 547 7.70 7.47 14.71
N GLY A 548 8.34 7.38 15.88
CA GLY A 548 7.87 6.58 17.02
C GLY A 548 8.08 5.07 16.84
N MET A 549 8.91 4.66 15.89
CA MET A 549 9.25 3.25 15.60
C MET A 549 10.58 2.89 16.27
N GLU A 550 10.61 2.94 17.61
CA GLU A 550 11.84 2.80 18.40
C GLU A 550 12.49 1.42 18.26
N ARG A 551 11.67 0.36 18.21
CA ARG A 551 12.16 -1.03 18.08
C ARG A 551 12.79 -1.26 16.70
N GLU A 552 12.14 -0.76 15.66
CA GLU A 552 12.62 -0.85 14.29
C GLU A 552 13.90 -0.04 14.10
N GLY A 553 13.97 1.16 14.66
CA GLY A 553 15.18 1.98 14.67
C GLY A 553 16.36 1.30 15.38
N LEU A 554 16.10 0.56 16.46
CA LEU A 554 17.12 -0.19 17.22
C LEU A 554 17.73 -1.33 16.40
N VAL A 555 16.92 -2.11 15.68
CA VAL A 555 17.39 -3.17 14.77
C VAL A 555 18.37 -2.60 13.74
N ILE A 556 18.00 -1.48 13.10
CA ILE A 556 18.85 -0.81 12.11
C ILE A 556 20.14 -0.28 12.75
N GLU A 557 20.07 0.24 13.96
CA GLU A 557 21.25 0.73 14.69
C GLU A 557 22.22 -0.40 15.07
N GLN A 558 21.73 -1.57 15.45
CA GLN A 558 22.56 -2.74 15.71
C GLN A 558 23.27 -3.22 14.44
N CYS A 559 22.55 -3.29 13.31
CA CYS A 559 23.11 -3.57 12.00
C CYS A 559 24.21 -2.54 11.62
N ARG A 560 23.99 -1.25 11.90
CA ARG A 560 24.98 -0.19 11.69
C ARG A 560 26.24 -0.39 12.53
N ARG A 561 26.09 -0.65 13.82
CA ARG A 561 27.20 -0.86 14.77
C ARG A 561 28.08 -2.03 14.34
N TRP A 562 27.47 -3.13 13.90
CA TRP A 562 28.21 -4.26 13.36
C TRP A 562 28.96 -3.91 12.09
N LEU A 563 28.32 -3.22 11.15
CA LEU A 563 28.98 -2.87 9.88
C LEU A 563 30.21 -1.97 10.09
N ILE A 564 30.17 -1.08 11.09
CA ILE A 564 31.33 -0.28 11.50
C ILE A 564 32.46 -1.20 12.03
N ALA A 565 32.15 -2.07 13.00
CA ALA A 565 33.14 -2.95 13.60
C ALA A 565 33.75 -3.93 12.58
N ALA A 566 32.91 -4.53 11.74
CA ALA A 566 33.35 -5.44 10.67
C ALA A 566 34.17 -4.70 9.60
N GLY A 567 33.85 -3.43 9.31
CA GLY A 567 34.62 -2.59 8.40
C GLY A 567 36.00 -2.24 8.94
N GLU A 568 36.10 -1.88 10.23
CA GLU A 568 37.38 -1.64 10.92
C GLU A 568 38.24 -2.90 10.97
N ALA A 569 37.62 -4.07 11.16
CA ALA A 569 38.28 -5.37 11.15
C ALA A 569 38.58 -5.93 9.74
N GLN A 570 38.12 -5.27 8.66
CA GLN A 570 38.16 -5.76 7.28
C GLN A 570 37.46 -7.13 7.07
N SER A 571 36.53 -7.48 7.95
CA SER A 571 35.90 -8.81 8.05
C SER A 571 34.53 -8.92 7.37
N VAL A 572 34.09 -7.92 6.60
CA VAL A 572 32.80 -8.01 5.86
C VAL A 572 32.90 -9.07 4.75
N GLN A 573 32.31 -10.25 4.92
CA GLN A 573 32.32 -11.35 3.96
C GLN A 573 31.04 -12.20 4.08
N GLU A 574 30.82 -13.19 3.19
CA GLU A 574 29.64 -14.08 3.26
C GLU A 574 29.81 -15.13 4.39
N ASP A 575 29.81 -14.69 5.64
CA ASP A 575 29.88 -15.52 6.85
C ASP A 575 28.59 -15.40 7.70
N GLU A 576 28.55 -16.11 8.83
CA GLU A 576 27.34 -16.14 9.67
C GLU A 576 27.00 -14.76 10.23
N ALA A 577 27.99 -13.90 10.50
CA ALA A 577 27.76 -12.54 10.95
C ALA A 577 27.05 -11.70 9.85
N PHE A 578 27.47 -11.82 8.60
CA PHE A 578 26.76 -11.19 7.48
C PHE A 578 25.36 -11.79 7.27
N ARG A 579 25.16 -13.09 7.52
CA ARG A 579 23.82 -13.70 7.47
C ARG A 579 22.89 -13.14 8.53
N CYS A 580 23.36 -12.98 9.77
CA CYS A 580 22.60 -12.29 10.83
C CYS A 580 22.20 -10.87 10.40
N PHE A 581 23.13 -10.11 9.80
CA PHE A 581 22.82 -8.79 9.25
C PHE A 581 21.75 -8.87 8.15
N ALA A 582 21.93 -9.73 7.15
CA ALA A 582 21.02 -9.84 6.01
C ALA A 582 19.62 -10.27 6.44
N ASP A 583 19.53 -11.20 7.39
CA ASP A 583 18.26 -11.71 7.89
C ASP A 583 17.55 -10.66 8.74
N ALA A 584 18.26 -9.94 9.62
CA ALA A 584 17.71 -8.81 10.36
C ALA A 584 17.20 -7.72 9.41
N PHE A 585 17.99 -7.38 8.39
CA PHE A 585 17.71 -6.32 7.43
C PHE A 585 16.53 -6.64 6.51
N ALA A 586 16.43 -7.88 6.02
CA ALA A 586 15.31 -8.32 5.19
C ALA A 586 14.00 -8.40 5.98
N GLN A 587 14.06 -8.84 7.24
CA GLN A 587 12.88 -9.02 8.08
C GLN A 587 12.33 -7.70 8.58
N ILE A 588 13.21 -6.74 8.89
CA ILE A 588 12.77 -5.39 9.19
C ILE A 588 12.19 -4.70 7.94
N GLU A 589 12.77 -4.91 6.75
CA GLU A 589 12.19 -4.40 5.50
C GLU A 589 10.78 -4.97 5.28
N LEU A 590 10.60 -6.28 5.44
CA LEU A 590 9.30 -6.95 5.26
C LEU A 590 8.25 -6.46 6.28
N HIS A 591 8.65 -6.31 7.55
CA HIS A 591 7.84 -5.72 8.63
C HIS A 591 7.37 -4.31 8.26
N LEU A 592 8.29 -3.46 7.82
CA LEU A 592 8.00 -2.09 7.40
C LEU A 592 7.08 -2.05 6.16
N GLN A 593 7.27 -2.94 5.18
CA GLN A 593 6.42 -2.99 3.98
C GLN A 593 4.98 -3.41 4.33
N ARG A 594 4.85 -4.45 5.16
CA ARG A 594 3.54 -4.98 5.57
C ARG A 594 2.80 -4.00 6.49
N SER A 595 3.49 -3.35 7.43
CA SER A 595 2.90 -2.33 8.30
C SER A 595 2.42 -1.07 7.57
N VAL A 596 3.02 -0.70 6.43
CA VAL A 596 2.51 0.40 5.57
C VAL A 596 1.33 -0.03 4.72
N LEU A 597 1.37 -1.25 4.15
CA LEU A 597 0.26 -1.79 3.35
C LEU A 597 -0.99 -2.05 4.20
N ASP A 598 -0.77 -2.47 5.45
CA ASP A 598 -1.80 -2.78 6.42
C ASP A 598 -1.26 -2.55 7.86
N PRO A 599 -1.54 -1.40 8.49
CA PRO A 599 -1.07 -1.09 9.85
C PRO A 599 -1.58 -2.03 10.95
N LEU A 600 -2.48 -2.96 10.61
CA LEU A 600 -3.07 -3.92 11.53
C LEU A 600 -2.69 -5.37 11.15
N ASP A 601 -1.72 -5.56 10.25
CA ASP A 601 -1.09 -6.86 9.98
C ASP A 601 -0.21 -7.26 11.17
N ASP A 602 -0.35 -8.49 11.68
CA ASP A 602 0.43 -8.97 12.82
C ASP A 602 1.84 -9.35 12.37
N THR A 603 2.67 -8.32 12.28
CA THR A 603 4.07 -8.37 11.88
C THR A 603 5.01 -8.53 13.08
N SER A 604 4.46 -8.73 14.29
CA SER A 604 5.22 -8.82 15.53
C SER A 604 6.30 -9.91 15.49
N HIS A 605 6.01 -11.02 14.79
CA HIS A 605 6.94 -12.13 14.59
C HIS A 605 8.13 -11.76 13.69
N MET A 606 7.91 -10.93 12.66
CA MET A 606 8.97 -10.45 11.75
C MET A 606 9.90 -9.50 12.49
N LEU A 607 9.33 -8.57 13.26
CA LEU A 607 10.10 -7.66 14.10
C LEU A 607 10.90 -8.41 15.17
N ALA A 608 10.28 -9.39 15.85
CA ALA A 608 10.97 -10.19 16.87
C ALA A 608 12.13 -11.01 16.28
N PHE A 609 11.96 -11.58 15.08
CA PHE A 609 13.04 -12.28 14.40
C PHE A 609 14.16 -11.32 13.96
N ALA A 610 13.80 -10.12 13.47
CA ALA A 610 14.78 -9.10 13.13
C ALA A 610 15.60 -8.65 14.35
N GLU A 611 14.94 -8.45 15.50
CA GLU A 611 15.58 -8.15 16.79
C GLU A 611 16.52 -9.27 17.24
N GLN A 612 16.11 -10.53 17.10
CA GLN A 612 16.94 -11.68 17.44
C GLN A 612 18.23 -11.70 16.61
N ARG A 613 18.11 -11.62 15.28
CA ARG A 613 19.29 -11.67 14.39
C ARG A 613 20.18 -10.43 14.55
N ALA A 614 19.61 -9.26 14.78
CA ALA A 614 20.38 -8.06 15.10
C ALA A 614 21.09 -8.15 16.46
N GLY A 615 20.48 -8.80 17.46
CA GLY A 615 21.11 -9.05 18.75
C GLY A 615 22.31 -10.01 18.67
N GLU A 616 22.28 -11.01 17.79
CA GLU A 616 23.41 -11.91 17.55
C GLU A 616 24.65 -11.16 17.02
N LEU A 617 24.46 -10.03 16.32
CA LEU A 617 25.56 -9.19 15.84
C LEU A 617 26.40 -8.58 16.96
N ASP A 618 25.80 -8.31 18.13
CA ASP A 618 26.53 -7.75 19.27
C ASP A 618 27.62 -8.73 19.77
N ASN A 619 27.44 -10.04 19.61
CA ASN A 619 28.47 -11.04 19.95
C ASN A 619 29.69 -10.91 19.03
N TRP A 620 29.46 -10.79 17.72
CA TRP A 620 30.53 -10.62 16.74
C TRP A 620 31.28 -9.30 16.92
N ILE A 621 30.59 -8.22 17.31
CA ILE A 621 31.23 -6.94 17.65
C ILE A 621 32.21 -7.13 18.82
N GLN A 622 31.84 -7.90 19.84
CA GLN A 622 32.75 -8.19 20.97
C GLN A 622 33.97 -8.99 20.54
N GLU A 623 33.80 -9.96 19.64
CA GLU A 623 34.91 -10.73 19.08
C GLU A 623 35.90 -9.81 18.33
N TYR A 624 35.41 -8.91 17.47
CA TYR A 624 36.27 -7.94 16.76
C TYR A 624 36.97 -6.97 17.72
N ALA A 625 36.31 -6.53 18.79
CA ALA A 625 36.89 -5.63 19.80
C ALA A 625 37.98 -6.31 20.65
N SER A 626 37.95 -7.64 20.77
CA SER A 626 38.88 -8.39 21.63
C SER A 626 40.24 -8.69 20.98
N GLY A 627 40.38 -8.57 19.66
CA GLY A 627 41.68 -8.56 18.96
C GLY A 627 42.60 -9.76 19.22
N VAL A 628 42.06 -10.98 19.36
CA VAL A 628 42.88 -12.20 19.56
C VAL A 628 42.66 -13.20 18.42
N GLU A 629 43.74 -13.52 17.71
CA GLU A 629 43.86 -14.76 16.95
C GLU A 629 43.56 -15.96 17.85
N VAL A 630 42.44 -16.65 17.61
CA VAL A 630 42.25 -18.00 18.16
C VAL A 630 42.16 -18.98 17.01
N ILE A 631 43.30 -19.62 16.78
CA ILE A 631 43.43 -20.91 16.11
C ILE A 631 42.47 -21.89 16.77
N ALA A 632 41.65 -22.53 15.95
CA ALA A 632 40.70 -23.57 16.33
C ALA A 632 41.27 -24.60 17.31
N LEU A 633 40.61 -24.77 18.47
CA LEU A 633 40.64 -26.01 19.25
C LEU A 633 39.34 -26.18 20.05
N MET A 634 38.59 -27.23 19.65
CA MET A 634 37.68 -28.10 20.41
C MET A 634 36.72 -27.48 21.45
N GLU A 635 35.42 -27.66 21.18
CA GLU A 635 34.30 -27.50 22.12
C GLU A 635 34.53 -28.15 23.49
N PRO A 636 33.93 -27.55 24.53
CA PRO A 636 33.16 -28.29 25.50
C PRO A 636 31.69 -27.86 25.49
N GLU A 637 30.79 -28.83 25.41
CA GLU A 637 29.34 -28.67 25.61
C GLU A 637 29.05 -27.98 26.95
N ILE A 638 28.23 -26.94 26.90
CA ILE A 638 27.46 -26.43 28.05
C ILE A 638 25.97 -26.70 27.74
N PRO A 639 25.18 -27.27 28.67
CA PRO A 639 23.83 -27.72 28.38
C PRO A 639 22.89 -26.56 28.00
N ARG A 640 22.25 -26.69 26.83
CA ARG A 640 21.12 -25.87 26.39
C ARG A 640 19.90 -26.15 27.28
N GLU A 641 19.32 -25.10 27.87
CA GLU A 641 17.94 -25.16 28.34
C GLU A 641 16.99 -25.23 27.12
N SER A 642 16.01 -26.12 27.24
CA SER A 642 15.18 -26.70 26.20
C SER A 642 14.03 -25.80 25.71
N GLN A 643 14.29 -24.52 25.44
CA GLN A 643 13.30 -23.62 24.79
C GLN A 643 13.70 -23.21 23.37
N ASN A 644 15.00 -23.20 23.03
CA ASN A 644 15.46 -22.68 21.74
C ASN A 644 15.33 -23.65 20.56
N ASP A 645 15.37 -24.97 20.77
CA ASP A 645 15.17 -25.95 19.68
C ASP A 645 13.67 -26.11 19.34
N GLU A 646 12.76 -25.89 20.30
CA GLU A 646 11.32 -25.84 20.04
C GLU A 646 10.96 -24.60 19.22
N ILE A 647 11.54 -23.44 19.55
CA ILE A 647 11.35 -22.18 18.82
C ILE A 647 11.90 -22.27 17.37
N TYR A 648 13.09 -22.85 17.17
CA TYR A 648 13.64 -23.07 15.81
C TYR A 648 12.83 -24.08 14.99
N ALA A 649 12.31 -25.15 15.62
CA ALA A 649 11.44 -26.12 14.97
C ALA A 649 10.05 -25.52 14.66
N GLU A 650 9.54 -24.65 15.52
CA GLU A 650 8.29 -23.90 15.33
C GLU A 650 8.43 -22.87 14.21
N TYR A 651 9.53 -22.12 14.13
CA TYR A 651 9.82 -21.22 13.01
C TYR A 651 9.99 -21.95 11.67
N HIS A 652 10.64 -23.11 11.68
CA HIS A 652 10.76 -23.92 10.48
C HIS A 652 9.40 -24.51 10.07
N ALA A 653 8.53 -24.85 11.02
CA ALA A 653 7.16 -25.28 10.74
C ALA A 653 6.30 -24.14 10.17
N VAL A 654 6.37 -22.94 10.74
CA VAL A 654 5.68 -21.73 10.26
C VAL A 654 6.15 -21.32 8.86
N PHE A 655 7.47 -21.33 8.61
CA PHE A 655 8.03 -21.06 7.28
C PHE A 655 7.48 -22.01 6.22
N ILE A 656 7.33 -23.29 6.58
CA ILE A 656 6.81 -24.30 5.67
C ILE A 656 5.31 -24.13 5.44
N GLU A 657 4.53 -23.79 6.46
CA GLU A 657 3.11 -23.45 6.33
C GLU A 657 2.93 -22.22 5.42
N GLU A 658 3.68 -21.14 5.65
CA GLU A 658 3.66 -19.94 4.81
C GLU A 658 4.12 -20.25 3.39
N SER A 659 5.15 -21.09 3.22
CA SER A 659 5.62 -21.52 1.89
C SER A 659 4.56 -22.34 1.14
N GLU A 660 3.80 -23.20 1.82
CA GLU A 660 2.70 -23.96 1.21
C GLU A 660 1.55 -23.04 0.77
N GLU A 661 1.21 -22.02 1.56
CA GLU A 661 0.24 -20.99 1.19
C GLU A 661 0.71 -20.16 -0.01
N LEU A 662 1.96 -19.70 -0.01
CA LEU A 662 2.56 -18.95 -1.11
C LEU A 662 2.62 -19.77 -2.41
N VAL A 663 2.89 -21.08 -2.33
CA VAL A 663 2.85 -21.99 -3.49
C VAL A 663 1.42 -22.15 -4.03
N ALA A 664 0.42 -22.26 -3.15
CA ALA A 664 -0.98 -22.32 -3.55
C ALA A 664 -1.43 -21.04 -4.26
N ASP A 665 -1.05 -19.88 -3.71
CA ASP A 665 -1.32 -18.57 -4.30
C ASP A 665 -0.59 -18.39 -5.63
N LEU A 666 0.69 -18.75 -5.73
CA LEU A 666 1.43 -18.74 -7.00
C LEU A 666 0.77 -19.60 -8.06
N THR A 667 0.31 -20.80 -7.71
CA THR A 667 -0.39 -21.71 -8.62
C THR A 667 -1.70 -21.10 -9.13
N HIS A 668 -2.47 -20.49 -8.23
CA HIS A 668 -3.72 -19.80 -8.58
C HIS A 668 -3.47 -18.56 -9.46
N LEU A 669 -2.53 -17.70 -9.09
CA LEU A 669 -2.17 -16.50 -9.83
C LEU A 669 -1.62 -16.83 -11.21
N PHE A 670 -0.78 -17.86 -11.33
CA PHE A 670 -0.26 -18.33 -12.61
C PHE A 670 -1.36 -18.89 -13.53
N GLY A 671 -2.31 -19.65 -12.97
CA GLY A 671 -3.48 -20.12 -13.72
C GLY A 671 -4.34 -18.99 -14.28
N ILE A 672 -4.41 -17.85 -13.60
CA ILE A 672 -5.10 -16.65 -14.12
C ILE A 672 -4.23 -15.93 -15.13
N TRP A 673 -2.93 -15.78 -14.85
CA TRP A 673 -2.00 -15.04 -15.69
C TRP A 673 -1.81 -15.68 -17.08
N THR A 674 -1.80 -17.00 -17.17
CA THR A 674 -1.71 -17.74 -18.46
C THR A 674 -2.86 -17.46 -19.43
N LEU A 675 -4.00 -16.94 -18.95
CA LEU A 675 -5.12 -16.54 -19.81
C LEU A 675 -4.92 -15.17 -20.50
N ASP A 676 -4.09 -14.30 -19.92
CA ASP A 676 -3.69 -13.00 -20.46
C ASP A 676 -2.23 -12.73 -20.04
N PRO A 677 -1.26 -13.41 -20.68
CA PRO A 677 0.15 -13.42 -20.28
C PRO A 677 0.80 -12.12 -20.72
N GLU A 678 0.41 -11.02 -20.09
CA GLU A 678 0.93 -9.68 -20.30
C GLU A 678 1.37 -9.10 -18.94
N PRO A 679 2.21 -8.05 -18.92
CA PRO A 679 2.54 -7.36 -17.69
C PRO A 679 1.27 -6.80 -17.02
N ASN A 680 0.85 -7.46 -15.94
CA ASN A 680 -0.38 -7.17 -15.21
C ASN A 680 -0.15 -7.30 -13.69
N HIS A 681 -1.17 -7.05 -12.87
CA HIS A 681 -1.02 -7.11 -11.42
C HIS A 681 -0.79 -8.54 -10.91
N TYR A 682 -1.35 -9.57 -11.55
CA TYR A 682 -1.09 -10.97 -11.20
C TYR A 682 0.40 -11.33 -11.34
N LEU A 683 1.07 -10.82 -12.39
CA LEU A 683 2.50 -11.00 -12.58
C LEU A 683 3.34 -10.31 -11.50
N ARG A 684 2.89 -9.13 -11.03
CA ARG A 684 3.53 -8.41 -9.91
C ARG A 684 3.35 -9.14 -8.58
N ASP A 685 2.18 -9.71 -8.37
CA ASP A 685 1.88 -10.51 -7.17
C ASP A 685 2.71 -11.79 -7.18
N MET A 686 2.82 -12.48 -8.33
CA MET A 686 3.74 -13.61 -8.49
C MET A 686 5.21 -13.22 -8.21
N ARG A 687 5.67 -12.09 -8.75
CA ARG A 687 7.01 -11.55 -8.49
C ARG A 687 7.24 -11.25 -7.01
N ARG A 688 6.23 -10.76 -6.29
CA ARG A 688 6.28 -10.55 -4.84
C ARG A 688 6.41 -11.87 -4.08
N HIS A 689 5.66 -12.91 -4.46
CA HIS A 689 5.81 -14.23 -3.83
C HIS A 689 7.20 -14.83 -4.06
N PHE A 690 7.78 -14.71 -5.26
CA PHE A 690 9.16 -15.14 -5.53
C PHE A 690 10.21 -14.31 -4.79
N HIS A 691 9.96 -13.01 -4.57
CA HIS A 691 10.78 -12.16 -3.70
C HIS A 691 10.74 -12.63 -2.24
N THR A 692 9.56 -13.01 -1.73
CA THR A 692 9.42 -13.62 -0.40
C THR A 692 10.15 -14.97 -0.30
N PHE A 693 10.10 -15.81 -1.34
CA PHE A 693 10.91 -17.04 -1.39
C PHE A 693 12.42 -16.78 -1.37
N LYS A 694 12.89 -15.74 -2.09
CA LYS A 694 14.29 -15.30 -2.06
C LYS A 694 14.71 -14.91 -0.63
N GLY A 695 13.91 -14.09 0.06
CA GLY A 695 14.19 -13.61 1.42
C GLY A 695 14.10 -14.72 2.46
N ASN A 696 12.93 -15.36 2.57
CA ASN A 696 12.64 -16.36 3.60
C ASN A 696 13.48 -17.64 3.42
N GLY A 697 13.72 -18.06 2.17
CA GLY A 697 14.54 -19.24 1.88
C GLY A 697 16.00 -19.10 2.32
N ARG A 698 16.57 -17.89 2.26
CA ARG A 698 17.94 -17.64 2.77
C ARG A 698 17.99 -17.56 4.28
N ALA A 699 16.96 -16.96 4.90
CA ALA A 699 16.84 -16.78 6.34
C ALA A 699 16.72 -18.10 7.12
N VAL A 700 16.08 -19.11 6.55
CA VAL A 700 15.92 -20.45 7.18
C VAL A 700 16.92 -21.50 6.66
N GLY A 701 17.92 -21.09 5.87
CA GLY A 701 18.95 -21.99 5.31
C GLY A 701 18.48 -22.87 4.14
N ALA A 702 17.28 -22.66 3.62
CA ALA A 702 16.75 -23.28 2.39
C ALA A 702 17.33 -22.62 1.13
N ASN A 703 18.66 -22.65 0.99
CA ASN A 703 19.40 -21.93 -0.05
C ASN A 703 18.94 -22.25 -1.48
N THR A 704 18.65 -23.52 -1.77
CA THR A 704 18.16 -23.96 -3.09
C THR A 704 16.81 -23.33 -3.46
N LEU A 705 15.93 -23.12 -2.48
CA LEU A 705 14.65 -22.45 -2.65
C LEU A 705 14.84 -20.94 -2.82
N GLY A 706 15.74 -20.33 -2.04
CA GLY A 706 16.08 -18.91 -2.17
C GLY A 706 16.71 -18.57 -3.53
N GLU A 707 17.56 -19.44 -4.08
CA GLU A 707 18.19 -19.27 -5.39
C GLU A 707 17.20 -19.42 -6.54
N LEU A 708 16.32 -20.42 -6.50
CA LEU A 708 15.26 -20.59 -7.49
C LEU A 708 14.28 -19.41 -7.43
N GLY A 709 13.92 -18.95 -6.22
CA GLY A 709 13.06 -17.79 -6.00
C GLY A 709 13.65 -16.52 -6.60
N TRP A 710 14.96 -16.30 -6.42
CA TRP A 710 15.66 -15.19 -7.04
C TRP A 710 15.67 -15.28 -8.58
N ALA A 711 16.00 -16.45 -9.15
CA ALA A 711 16.05 -16.63 -10.61
C ALA A 711 14.68 -16.45 -11.27
N ALA A 712 13.61 -16.92 -10.63
CA ALA A 712 12.25 -16.70 -11.09
C ALA A 712 11.85 -15.23 -10.94
N GLN A 713 12.17 -14.56 -9.83
CA GLN A 713 11.89 -13.13 -9.64
C GLN A 713 12.53 -12.29 -10.76
N ASP A 714 13.80 -12.56 -11.09
CA ASP A 714 14.57 -11.88 -12.13
C ASP A 714 13.94 -12.06 -13.52
N LEU A 715 13.52 -13.28 -13.85
CA LEU A 715 12.78 -13.58 -15.08
C LEU A 715 11.47 -12.77 -15.17
N LEU A 716 10.71 -12.69 -14.08
CA LEU A 716 9.45 -11.92 -14.04
C LEU A 716 9.70 -10.41 -14.10
N ASP A 717 10.80 -9.92 -13.54
CA ASP A 717 11.19 -8.50 -13.62
C ASP A 717 11.45 -8.07 -15.07
N HIS A 718 12.12 -8.91 -15.87
CA HIS A 718 12.30 -8.63 -17.31
C HIS A 718 11.00 -8.67 -18.11
N ILE A 719 10.05 -9.55 -17.76
CA ILE A 719 8.72 -9.54 -18.37
C ILE A 719 7.97 -8.26 -17.99
N LEU A 720 8.03 -7.84 -16.71
CA LEU A 720 7.36 -6.65 -16.20
C LEU A 720 7.91 -5.35 -16.82
N ASN A 721 9.22 -5.29 -17.07
CA ASN A 721 9.90 -4.18 -17.72
C ASN A 721 9.68 -4.14 -19.23
N GLY A 722 9.18 -5.23 -19.82
CA GLY A 722 8.97 -5.38 -21.26
C GLY A 722 10.24 -5.77 -22.02
N ASP A 723 11.29 -6.16 -21.31
CA ASP A 723 12.55 -6.65 -21.87
C ASP A 723 12.42 -8.08 -22.41
N LEU A 724 11.46 -8.85 -21.90
CA LEU A 724 11.21 -10.24 -22.27
C LEU A 724 9.73 -10.46 -22.57
N LYS A 725 9.42 -11.02 -23.75
CA LYS A 725 8.02 -11.36 -24.10
C LYS A 725 7.62 -12.69 -23.46
N PRO A 726 6.47 -12.78 -22.78
CA PRO A 726 5.99 -14.02 -22.13
C PRO A 726 5.39 -15.01 -23.15
N GLY A 727 6.22 -15.47 -24.09
CA GLY A 727 5.85 -16.51 -25.05
C GLY A 727 5.67 -17.90 -24.42
N ASP A 728 5.24 -18.87 -25.22
CA ASP A 728 4.94 -20.24 -24.77
C ASP A 728 6.10 -20.90 -24.00
N GLU A 729 7.34 -20.61 -24.40
CA GLU A 729 8.55 -21.15 -23.77
C GLU A 729 8.79 -20.61 -22.35
N ILE A 730 8.54 -19.31 -22.13
CA ILE A 730 8.68 -18.67 -20.82
C ILE A 730 7.52 -19.03 -19.90
N GLN A 731 6.30 -19.14 -20.44
CA GLN A 731 5.16 -19.65 -19.68
C GLN A 731 5.38 -21.10 -19.26
N ALA A 732 5.94 -21.94 -20.14
CA ALA A 732 6.30 -23.32 -19.78
C ALA A 732 7.38 -23.36 -18.69
N LEU A 733 8.41 -22.51 -18.78
CA LEU A 733 9.45 -22.45 -17.75
C LEU A 733 8.90 -22.00 -16.38
N ILE A 734 8.04 -20.97 -16.35
CA ILE A 734 7.39 -20.52 -15.10
C ILE A 734 6.48 -21.63 -14.54
N ALA A 735 5.76 -22.36 -15.41
CA ALA A 735 4.98 -23.52 -14.99
C ALA A 735 5.86 -24.59 -14.33
N GLU A 736 6.97 -24.96 -14.98
CA GLU A 736 7.91 -25.96 -14.46
C GLU A 736 8.48 -25.56 -13.08
N VAL A 737 8.83 -24.27 -12.91
CA VAL A 737 9.27 -23.71 -11.62
C VAL A 737 8.18 -23.87 -10.57
N ILE A 738 6.95 -23.42 -10.84
CA ILE A 738 5.84 -23.48 -9.88
C ILE A 738 5.48 -24.92 -9.51
N THR A 739 5.51 -25.85 -10.47
CA THR A 739 5.27 -27.28 -10.22
C THR A 739 6.36 -27.95 -9.39
N THR A 740 7.57 -27.38 -9.37
CA THR A 740 8.71 -27.90 -8.61
C THR A 740 8.71 -27.39 -7.17
N LEU A 741 8.11 -26.21 -6.90
CA LEU A 741 8.07 -25.61 -5.57
C LEU A 741 7.46 -26.50 -4.47
N PRO A 742 6.34 -27.23 -4.66
CA PRO A 742 5.78 -28.10 -3.61
C PRO A 742 6.77 -29.17 -3.15
N ALA A 743 7.49 -29.81 -4.09
CA ALA A 743 8.49 -30.83 -3.76
C ALA A 743 9.72 -30.22 -3.08
N LEU A 744 10.11 -29.00 -3.47
CA LEU A 744 11.24 -28.27 -2.88
C LEU A 744 10.92 -27.82 -1.46
N VAL A 745 9.71 -27.30 -1.20
CA VAL A 745 9.22 -26.96 0.14
C VAL A 745 9.09 -28.21 1.01
N ALA A 746 8.60 -29.32 0.45
CA ALA A 746 8.56 -30.60 1.17
C ALA A 746 9.94 -31.17 1.49
N SER A 747 10.96 -30.93 0.64
CA SER A 747 12.35 -31.33 0.90
C SER A 747 12.94 -30.62 2.12
N CYS A 748 12.47 -29.41 2.43
CA CYS A 748 12.86 -28.67 3.62
C CYS A 748 12.40 -29.41 4.91
N LYS A 749 11.37 -30.28 4.84
CA LYS A 749 10.92 -31.15 5.96
C LYS A 749 11.87 -32.33 6.26
N GLY A 750 12.98 -32.49 5.54
CA GLY A 750 13.92 -33.60 5.74
C GLY A 750 13.59 -34.87 4.95
N SER A 751 12.83 -34.77 3.86
CA SER A 751 12.55 -35.92 2.98
C SER A 751 13.76 -36.21 2.06
N PRO A 752 14.29 -37.46 2.03
CA PRO A 752 15.62 -37.75 1.47
C PRO A 752 15.70 -37.93 -0.06
N GLU A 753 14.61 -37.72 -0.81
CA GLU A 753 14.60 -37.85 -2.27
C GLU A 753 14.10 -36.55 -2.91
N PHE A 754 14.97 -35.55 -2.99
CA PHE A 754 14.75 -34.38 -3.83
C PHE A 754 15.88 -34.26 -4.85
N ASP A 755 15.52 -34.22 -6.14
CA ASP A 755 16.49 -34.10 -7.23
C ASP A 755 16.98 -32.66 -7.36
N VAL A 756 18.01 -32.33 -6.58
CA VAL A 756 18.70 -31.03 -6.60
C VAL A 756 19.19 -30.68 -8.01
N SER A 757 19.48 -31.67 -8.85
CA SER A 757 19.93 -31.46 -10.23
C SER A 757 18.84 -30.82 -11.10
N ASN A 758 17.58 -31.18 -10.87
CA ASN A 758 16.44 -30.61 -11.61
C ASN A 758 16.18 -29.15 -11.22
N THR A 759 16.20 -28.82 -9.93
CA THR A 759 16.05 -27.43 -9.48
C THR A 759 17.17 -26.54 -9.98
N ARG A 760 18.40 -27.05 -9.97
CA ARG A 760 19.55 -26.36 -10.53
C ARG A 760 19.40 -26.10 -12.03
N ALA A 761 18.94 -27.09 -12.80
CA ALA A 761 18.69 -26.93 -14.22
C ALA A 761 17.60 -25.88 -14.52
N LEU A 762 16.56 -25.79 -13.69
CA LEU A 762 15.52 -24.76 -13.79
C LEU A 762 16.06 -23.36 -13.46
N THR A 763 16.84 -23.23 -12.39
CA THR A 763 17.52 -21.98 -12.02
C THR A 763 18.41 -21.48 -13.16
N GLU A 764 19.23 -22.36 -13.74
CA GLU A 764 20.10 -22.03 -14.88
C GLU A 764 19.31 -21.68 -16.16
N ARG A 765 18.15 -22.31 -16.40
CA ARG A 765 17.26 -21.97 -17.54
C ARG A 765 16.61 -20.61 -17.36
N CYS A 766 16.17 -20.24 -16.16
CA CYS A 766 15.64 -18.90 -15.88
C CYS A 766 16.67 -17.81 -16.22
N PHE A 767 17.92 -17.97 -15.77
CA PHE A 767 19.00 -17.03 -16.09
C PHE A 767 19.45 -17.05 -17.56
N ARG A 768 19.20 -18.14 -18.28
CA ARG A 768 19.53 -18.22 -19.71
C ARG A 768 18.50 -17.48 -20.57
N MET A 769 17.22 -17.57 -20.20
CA MET A 769 16.14 -16.88 -20.93
C MET A 769 16.29 -15.36 -20.88
N THR A 770 16.78 -14.82 -19.77
CA THR A 770 17.06 -13.38 -19.63
C THR A 770 18.26 -12.91 -20.48
N ARG A 771 19.02 -13.81 -21.10
CA ARG A 771 20.20 -13.51 -21.93
C ARG A 771 19.96 -13.51 -23.46
N MET A 772 18.88 -14.13 -23.96
CA MET A 772 18.73 -14.41 -25.41
C MET A 772 18.18 -13.24 -26.25
N ASP A 773 17.44 -12.28 -25.68
CA ASP A 773 16.78 -11.20 -26.47
C ASP A 773 17.70 -10.01 -26.86
N SER A 774 18.96 -9.98 -26.38
CA SER A 774 19.93 -8.92 -26.75
C SER A 774 20.74 -9.22 -28.02
N SER A 775 20.66 -10.45 -28.57
CA SER A 775 21.44 -10.84 -29.76
C SER A 775 20.70 -10.74 -31.10
N ASP A 776 19.36 -10.78 -31.11
CA ASP A 776 18.57 -10.90 -32.35
C ASP A 776 18.13 -9.56 -32.99
N LEU A 777 18.41 -8.43 -32.35
CA LEU A 777 18.15 -7.09 -32.93
C LEU A 777 19.28 -6.60 -33.87
N ALA A 778 20.43 -7.28 -33.92
CA ALA A 778 21.54 -6.91 -34.81
C ALA A 778 21.56 -7.69 -36.14
N ASP A 779 20.96 -8.88 -36.21
CA ASP A 779 21.03 -9.77 -37.38
C ASP A 779 19.78 -9.75 -38.29
N SER A 780 18.74 -9.00 -37.94
CA SER A 780 17.49 -8.90 -38.72
C SER A 780 17.39 -7.69 -39.66
N LEU A 781 18.46 -6.89 -39.79
CA LEU A 781 18.54 -5.85 -40.82
C LEU A 781 19.01 -6.46 -42.16
N PRO A 782 18.27 -6.26 -43.27
CA PRO A 782 18.69 -6.77 -44.57
C PRO A 782 20.02 -6.11 -44.98
N LYS A 783 21.05 -6.94 -45.15
CA LYS A 783 22.35 -6.54 -45.71
C LYS A 783 22.14 -6.01 -47.13
N SER A 784 22.22 -4.70 -47.30
CA SER A 784 22.34 -4.09 -48.63
C SER A 784 23.78 -4.26 -49.13
N GLU A 785 23.99 -5.20 -50.05
CA GLU A 785 25.19 -5.20 -50.89
C GLU A 785 25.14 -4.00 -51.84
N GLY A 786 26.20 -3.19 -51.85
CA GLY A 786 26.33 -2.06 -52.76
C GLY A 786 27.48 -1.14 -52.37
N ALA A 787 28.69 -1.55 -52.73
CA ALA A 787 29.94 -0.81 -52.57
C ALA A 787 29.88 0.63 -53.11
N VAL A 788 30.52 1.59 -52.42
CA VAL A 788 31.68 2.39 -52.89
C VAL A 788 32.36 3.05 -51.67
N ASN A 789 33.69 3.03 -51.71
CA ASN A 789 34.70 3.50 -50.76
C ASN A 789 34.70 5.03 -50.46
N PRO A 790 35.47 5.47 -49.43
CA PRO A 790 35.30 6.74 -48.74
C PRO A 790 36.22 7.86 -49.26
N THR A 791 35.79 9.12 -49.08
CA THR A 791 36.71 10.26 -49.04
C THR A 791 36.20 11.37 -48.12
N VAL A 792 36.92 11.51 -46.99
CA VAL A 792 37.51 12.75 -46.43
C VAL A 792 36.65 14.01 -46.28
N GLY A 793 36.62 14.55 -45.05
CA GLY A 793 36.73 16.01 -44.87
C GLY A 793 35.89 16.69 -43.78
N ILE A 794 36.43 16.70 -42.55
CA ILE A 794 36.74 17.90 -41.75
C ILE A 794 35.64 18.99 -41.53
N ALA A 795 35.36 19.19 -40.24
CA ALA A 795 35.12 20.46 -39.52
C ALA A 795 33.74 21.17 -39.54
N SER A 796 33.19 21.22 -38.32
CA SER A 796 32.93 22.43 -37.52
C SER A 796 31.78 23.38 -37.85
N GLN A 797 31.18 23.84 -36.75
CA GLN A 797 30.50 25.12 -36.50
C GLN A 797 28.96 25.12 -36.49
N LEU A 798 28.48 25.47 -35.29
CA LEU A 798 27.22 26.15 -34.95
C LEU A 798 26.87 27.27 -35.95
N PRO A 799 25.60 27.69 -36.01
CA PRO A 799 25.31 28.94 -35.32
C PRO A 799 23.96 29.01 -34.59
N VAL A 800 24.01 29.86 -33.57
CA VAL A 800 22.93 30.58 -32.87
C VAL A 800 22.09 31.40 -33.86
N VAL A 801 20.77 31.49 -33.63
CA VAL A 801 19.96 32.62 -34.15
C VAL A 801 19.04 33.14 -33.03
N GLU A 802 19.23 34.42 -32.74
CA GLU A 802 18.43 35.28 -31.86
C GLU A 802 17.09 35.72 -32.48
N THR A 803 16.22 36.14 -31.57
CA THR A 803 14.98 36.91 -31.67
C THR A 803 14.99 38.17 -32.54
N VAL A 804 13.90 38.41 -33.29
CA VAL A 804 13.15 39.68 -33.53
C VAL A 804 11.77 39.22 -34.09
N GLY A 805 10.56 39.61 -33.66
CA GLY A 805 10.01 40.91 -33.28
C GLY A 805 9.07 41.41 -34.39
N HIS A 806 7.77 41.10 -34.30
CA HIS A 806 6.63 41.95 -34.66
C HIS A 806 5.30 41.32 -34.24
#